data_AF-A0A956EIX7-F1
#
_entry.id   AF-A0A956EIX7-F1
#
_cell.length_a   1.000
_cell.length_b   1.000
_cell.length_c   1.000
_cell.angle_alpha   90.00
_cell.angle_beta   90.00
_cell.angle_gamma   90.00
#
_symmetry.space_group_name_H-M   'P 1'
#
loop_
_entity.id
_entity.type
_entity.pdbx_description
1 polymer ?
#
loop_
_entity_poly.entity_id
_entity_poly.type
_entity_poly.pdbx_seq_one_letter_code
_entity_poly.pdbx_strand_id
1 'polypeptide(L)'
;LRIEESPRALDLAVPRAGSSRPPAVAEVPLGAADDAELERISRAGMLALTLAEMRAIQAHFAGLGRDPTDAELECIAQTWSEHCKHKIFASPIDYVDPAGARRRIDRGLFRATIRGATEAVAAARRAAGVDPEGAPFLVSVFHDNAGVVRFTDEDHLVYKVETHNSPSALDPYGGAMTGIVGVNRDCMGTGLGADLLANVWGYCLGDPAHAVGLPPGLMHPRRIRDGVHHGVIDGGNQSGIPYSRGFELFDRRYLGKPLVYCGTVGVMPARVGGRLGEVKRIAAGDLVVMVGGRIGKDGIHGATFSSVELDESSPVQAVQIGDPITQKMMADFLDEARALGLSSGLTDNGAGGLSSSVGEMAQATGGAEIDLAVAPLKYPGLQPWEILISEAQERMSVAVPPASLDAFMALARRREVEATVLGRFTTSGRLVVRHGEALVCDLELEFLHEGVPLPTLSARWSPPARTLSSPGEVAAAFAARSPGALLLELIGSLNLASNEALARRYDHEVKGLSVVKPWVGVRQDVPATATVMRVRHGRPEGIVLAEGIHPHYSDVDTEAMATAAVDEAVRRVICAGARVDRLAALDNFCWPDPIVSAKTPDGEHKLAQLVRCCEGLRAACEAFGVPLISGKDSMKNDANLGGVKISIPPTLLISVIGQMEDVRRALDLTPLAAGDRVALVGITRDELGEAEAARQLGLVIDAVPRTDLAAAAARYRAFAGARDAGYVRSAHALGRGGLAIALAHMTLAGELGLDLRIDGVGEGTLGDAAILFGESTGRIVLTCRPGDAAAIEAALGGHGLAWLGEVAPPRAGGGWLRVARRGEALIDVDAAALRARFQGGEL
;
A
#
# COMPACT_ATOMS: atom_id res chain seq x y z
N LEU A 1 3.81 20.92 38.82
CA LEU A 1 3.53 19.99 39.94
C LEU A 1 4.87 19.63 40.58
N ARG A 2 5.02 19.85 41.90
CA ARG A 2 6.26 19.59 42.64
C ARG A 2 6.44 18.08 42.80
N ILE A 3 7.64 17.57 42.52
CA ILE A 3 8.05 16.19 42.73
C ILE A 3 8.70 16.13 44.12
N GLU A 4 7.92 15.80 45.15
CA GLU A 4 8.39 15.53 46.51
C GLU A 4 8.00 14.11 46.96
N GLU A 5 8.04 13.13 46.05
CA GLU A 5 8.02 11.72 46.42
C GLU A 5 9.38 11.10 46.13
N SER A 6 9.95 10.39 47.11
CA SER A 6 11.12 9.53 46.86
C SER A 6 10.75 8.52 45.78
N PRO A 7 11.61 8.27 44.77
CA PRO A 7 11.30 7.29 43.73
C PRO A 7 10.98 5.95 44.40
N ARG A 8 9.84 5.35 44.02
CA ARG A 8 9.53 3.96 44.39
C ARG A 8 10.79 3.16 44.10
N ALA A 9 11.28 2.42 45.09
CA ALA A 9 12.37 1.48 44.89
C ALA A 9 11.96 0.57 43.72
N LEU A 10 12.57 0.76 42.56
CA LEU A 10 12.37 -0.10 41.41
C LEU A 10 12.94 -1.45 41.81
N ASP A 11 12.06 -2.43 41.97
CA ASP A 11 12.47 -3.82 41.97
C ASP A 11 13.07 -4.11 40.60
N LEU A 12 14.40 -4.12 40.55
CA LEU A 12 15.19 -4.46 39.37
C LEU A 12 15.34 -5.99 39.23
N ALA A 13 14.61 -6.79 40.02
CA ALA A 13 14.48 -8.20 39.72
C ALA A 13 13.78 -8.34 38.37
N VAL A 14 14.57 -8.58 37.33
CA VAL A 14 14.10 -8.94 36.00
C VAL A 14 13.07 -10.06 36.18
N PRO A 15 11.79 -9.87 35.79
CA PRO A 15 10.84 -10.97 35.80
C PRO A 15 11.45 -12.11 35.00
N ARG A 16 11.59 -13.30 35.60
CA ARG A 16 11.90 -14.50 34.81
C ARG A 16 10.69 -14.80 33.95
N ALA A 17 10.58 -14.13 32.80
CA ALA A 17 9.65 -14.50 31.75
C ALA A 17 10.15 -15.83 31.17
N GLY A 18 9.50 -16.91 31.59
CA GLY A 18 9.88 -18.26 31.19
C GLY A 18 9.12 -19.28 32.03
N SER A 19 8.32 -20.09 31.35
CA SER A 19 7.77 -21.30 31.92
C SER A 19 8.92 -22.26 32.24
N SER A 20 8.98 -22.82 33.45
CA SER A 20 9.85 -23.95 33.78
C SER A 20 9.33 -25.29 33.23
N ARG A 21 8.18 -25.27 32.54
CA ARG A 21 7.56 -26.45 31.94
C ARG A 21 8.45 -26.94 30.78
N PRO A 22 8.80 -28.23 30.75
CA PRO A 22 9.56 -28.78 29.63
C PRO A 22 8.76 -28.62 28.33
N PRO A 23 9.44 -28.44 27.18
CA PRO A 23 8.80 -28.46 25.86
C PRO A 23 7.98 -29.74 25.71
N ALA A 24 6.70 -29.60 25.37
CA ALA A 24 5.80 -30.71 25.11
C ALA A 24 5.08 -30.51 23.78
N VAL A 25 4.86 -31.60 23.05
CA VAL A 25 4.02 -31.64 21.85
C VAL A 25 2.68 -32.22 22.27
N ALA A 26 1.59 -31.47 22.07
CA ALA A 26 0.25 -31.92 22.40
C ALA A 26 -0.47 -32.48 21.17
N GLU A 27 -1.21 -33.57 21.33
CA GLU A 27 -2.17 -34.04 20.31
C GLU A 27 -3.52 -33.34 20.51
N VAL A 28 -4.16 -32.95 19.41
CA VAL A 28 -5.46 -32.28 19.40
C VAL A 28 -6.52 -33.27 18.90
N PRO A 29 -7.46 -33.73 19.75
CA PRO A 29 -8.35 -34.85 19.43
C PRO A 29 -9.46 -34.44 18.44
N LEU A 30 -9.15 -34.39 17.15
CA LEU A 30 -10.11 -34.06 16.10
C LEU A 30 -10.94 -35.27 15.68
N GLY A 31 -10.39 -36.48 15.69
CA GLY A 31 -11.05 -37.68 15.13
C GLY A 31 -12.40 -38.03 15.77
N ALA A 32 -12.61 -37.66 17.04
CA ALA A 32 -13.86 -37.88 17.77
C ALA A 32 -14.73 -36.62 17.95
N ALA A 33 -14.27 -35.46 17.46
CA ALA A 33 -14.96 -34.19 17.61
C ALA A 33 -16.18 -34.10 16.68
N ASP A 34 -17.32 -33.68 17.22
CA ASP A 34 -18.47 -33.25 16.41
C ASP A 34 -18.28 -31.80 15.93
N ASP A 35 -19.22 -31.28 15.13
CA ASP A 35 -19.11 -29.92 14.59
C ASP A 35 -18.99 -28.85 15.68
N ALA A 36 -19.72 -29.00 16.78
CA ALA A 36 -19.70 -28.04 17.89
C ALA A 36 -18.33 -28.05 18.59
N GLU A 37 -17.75 -29.24 18.75
CA GLU A 37 -16.42 -29.41 19.32
C GLU A 37 -15.32 -28.89 18.39
N LEU A 38 -15.43 -29.10 17.07
CA LEU A 38 -14.50 -28.53 16.09
C LEU A 38 -14.49 -26.99 16.14
N GLU A 39 -15.67 -26.37 16.19
CA GLU A 39 -15.79 -24.92 16.35
C GLU A 39 -15.22 -24.43 17.69
N ARG A 40 -15.42 -25.22 18.77
CA ARG A 40 -14.86 -24.92 20.09
C ARG A 40 -13.34 -24.96 20.06
N ILE A 41 -12.74 -25.97 19.43
CA ILE A 41 -11.28 -26.11 19.28
C ILE A 41 -10.72 -24.93 18.51
N SER A 42 -11.30 -24.60 17.35
CA SER A 42 -10.88 -23.44 16.54
C SER A 42 -10.91 -22.13 17.32
N ARG A 43 -11.98 -21.88 18.07
CA ARG A 43 -12.15 -20.68 18.88
C ARG A 43 -11.18 -20.62 20.07
N ALA A 44 -11.05 -21.72 20.81
CA ALA A 44 -10.19 -21.78 21.99
C ALA A 44 -8.70 -21.67 21.63
N GLY A 45 -8.30 -22.18 20.46
CA GLY A 45 -6.94 -22.07 19.93
C GLY A 45 -6.67 -20.78 19.16
N MET A 46 -7.65 -19.88 19.00
CA MET A 46 -7.51 -18.65 18.18
C MET A 46 -7.05 -18.93 16.73
N LEU A 47 -7.47 -20.07 16.18
CA LEU A 47 -7.05 -20.56 14.86
C LEU A 47 -7.73 -19.82 13.71
N ALA A 48 -8.86 -19.17 13.98
CA ALA A 48 -9.70 -18.49 12.97
C ALA A 48 -10.12 -19.38 11.78
N LEU A 49 -10.18 -20.70 11.99
CA LEU A 49 -10.63 -21.68 11.01
C LEU A 49 -12.15 -21.84 11.06
N THR A 50 -12.77 -21.84 9.89
CA THR A 50 -14.20 -22.12 9.69
C THR A 50 -14.51 -23.59 9.92
N LEU A 51 -15.78 -23.93 10.15
CA LEU A 51 -16.20 -25.33 10.29
C LEU A 51 -15.85 -26.18 9.05
N ALA A 52 -15.94 -25.61 7.84
CA ALA A 52 -15.59 -26.33 6.61
C ALA A 52 -14.09 -26.68 6.57
N GLU A 53 -13.23 -25.76 7.00
CA GLU A 53 -11.79 -25.99 7.10
C GLU A 53 -11.46 -27.00 8.19
N MET A 54 -12.06 -26.87 9.39
CA MET A 54 -11.88 -27.83 10.47
C MET A 54 -12.30 -29.26 10.07
N ARG A 55 -13.39 -29.41 9.32
CA ARG A 55 -13.81 -30.70 8.77
C ARG A 55 -12.83 -31.25 7.73
N ALA A 56 -12.26 -30.40 6.88
CA ALA A 56 -11.24 -30.82 5.91
C ALA A 56 -9.97 -31.33 6.63
N ILE A 57 -9.55 -30.63 7.69
CA ILE A 57 -8.43 -31.04 8.55
C ILE A 57 -8.75 -32.35 9.26
N GLN A 58 -9.91 -32.45 9.90
CA GLN A 58 -10.36 -33.68 10.55
C GLN A 58 -10.36 -34.87 9.58
N ALA A 59 -10.90 -34.70 8.37
CA ALA A 59 -10.94 -35.75 7.35
C ALA A 59 -9.54 -36.16 6.88
N HIS A 60 -8.62 -35.21 6.72
CA HIS A 60 -7.23 -35.50 6.36
C HIS A 60 -6.54 -36.35 7.42
N PHE A 61 -6.59 -35.92 8.69
CA PHE A 61 -5.94 -36.64 9.80
C PHE A 61 -6.62 -37.99 10.11
N ALA A 62 -7.94 -38.09 9.97
CA ALA A 62 -8.64 -39.36 10.02
C ALA A 62 -8.14 -40.34 8.94
N GLY A 63 -7.86 -39.84 7.72
CA GLY A 63 -7.24 -40.62 6.64
C GLY A 63 -5.83 -41.10 6.96
N LEU A 64 -5.09 -40.36 7.77
CA LEU A 64 -3.77 -40.74 8.30
C LEU A 64 -3.84 -41.68 9.51
N GLY A 65 -5.04 -41.90 10.07
CA GLY A 65 -5.24 -42.77 11.24
C GLY A 65 -4.69 -42.20 12.55
N ARG A 66 -4.54 -40.87 12.66
CA ARG A 66 -4.04 -40.18 13.87
C ARG A 66 -4.68 -38.81 14.02
N ASP A 67 -4.54 -38.22 15.20
CA ASP A 67 -4.87 -36.82 15.43
C ASP A 67 -3.68 -35.90 15.07
N PRO A 68 -3.92 -34.61 14.75
CA PRO A 68 -2.86 -33.64 14.55
C PRO A 68 -2.18 -33.25 15.86
N THR A 69 -0.92 -32.80 15.77
CA THR A 69 -0.30 -32.06 16.88
C THR A 69 -0.81 -30.63 16.94
N ASP A 70 -0.60 -29.97 18.07
CA ASP A 70 -0.80 -28.52 18.22
C ASP A 70 -0.04 -27.71 17.16
N ALA A 71 1.24 -28.04 16.91
CA ALA A 71 2.04 -27.38 15.89
C ALA A 71 1.53 -27.60 14.47
N GLU A 72 1.02 -28.78 14.13
CA GLU A 72 0.44 -29.07 12.83
C GLU A 72 -0.84 -28.26 12.59
N LEU A 73 -1.71 -28.22 13.60
CA LEU A 73 -2.95 -27.48 13.52
C LEU A 73 -2.69 -25.96 13.43
N GLU A 74 -1.72 -25.44 14.19
CA GLU A 74 -1.27 -24.04 14.11
C GLU A 74 -0.64 -23.73 12.75
N CYS A 75 0.22 -24.61 12.21
CA CYS A 75 0.82 -24.44 10.89
C CYS A 75 -0.25 -24.34 9.79
N ILE A 76 -1.26 -25.21 9.84
CA ILE A 76 -2.40 -25.16 8.91
C ILE A 76 -3.21 -23.88 9.12
N ALA A 77 -3.50 -23.50 10.36
CA ALA A 77 -4.28 -22.28 10.66
C ALA A 77 -3.62 -21.01 10.13
N GLN A 78 -2.31 -20.84 10.34
CA GLN A 78 -1.58 -19.69 9.80
C GLN A 78 -1.58 -19.71 8.26
N THR A 79 -1.31 -20.89 7.67
CA THR A 79 -1.24 -21.05 6.21
C THR A 79 -2.60 -20.82 5.55
N TRP A 80 -3.70 -21.30 6.14
CA TRP A 80 -5.06 -21.19 5.58
C TRP A 80 -5.82 -19.93 6.02
N SER A 81 -5.18 -19.05 6.77
CA SER A 81 -5.75 -17.76 7.17
C SER A 81 -6.10 -16.90 5.96
N GLU A 82 -7.06 -15.96 6.14
CA GLU A 82 -7.40 -15.01 5.07
C GLU A 82 -6.18 -14.20 4.64
N HIS A 83 -5.35 -13.80 5.63
CA HIS A 83 -4.14 -13.03 5.42
C HIS A 83 -3.10 -13.72 4.51
N CYS A 84 -3.01 -15.05 4.54
CA CYS A 84 -2.01 -15.81 3.78
C CYS A 84 -2.56 -16.43 2.48
N LYS A 85 -3.82 -16.90 2.46
CA LYS A 85 -4.41 -17.56 1.27
C LYS A 85 -5.33 -16.66 0.45
N HIS A 86 -5.68 -15.48 0.95
CA HIS A 86 -6.49 -14.50 0.21
C HIS A 86 -7.79 -15.13 -0.31
N LYS A 87 -8.50 -15.89 0.54
CA LYS A 87 -9.58 -16.79 0.14
C LYS A 87 -10.74 -16.03 -0.50
N ILE A 88 -11.03 -14.80 -0.04
CA ILE A 88 -12.04 -13.92 -0.66
C ILE A 88 -11.69 -13.64 -2.14
N PHE A 89 -10.42 -13.39 -2.43
CA PHE A 89 -9.94 -13.12 -3.78
C PHE A 89 -9.78 -14.39 -4.63
N ALA A 90 -9.61 -15.56 -4.01
CA ALA A 90 -9.46 -16.84 -4.69
C ALA A 90 -10.80 -17.56 -4.97
N SER A 91 -11.81 -17.34 -4.11
CA SER A 91 -13.09 -18.05 -4.18
C SER A 91 -13.93 -17.66 -5.39
N PRO A 92 -14.68 -18.62 -5.99
CA PRO A 92 -15.67 -18.31 -7.02
C PRO A 92 -16.77 -17.38 -6.48
N ILE A 93 -17.29 -16.48 -7.33
CA ILE A 93 -18.33 -15.53 -6.92
C ILE A 93 -19.53 -15.59 -7.86
N ASP A 94 -20.73 -15.79 -7.31
CA ASP A 94 -22.00 -15.57 -8.00
C ASP A 94 -22.42 -14.11 -7.82
N TYR A 95 -22.37 -13.33 -8.90
CA TYR A 95 -22.66 -11.90 -8.90
C TYR A 95 -24.02 -11.59 -9.54
N VAL A 96 -24.80 -10.74 -8.87
CA VAL A 96 -26.06 -10.18 -9.38
C VAL A 96 -25.94 -8.67 -9.55
N ASP A 97 -26.24 -8.19 -10.75
CA ASP A 97 -26.20 -6.76 -11.07
C ASP A 97 -27.51 -6.03 -10.66
N PRO A 98 -27.58 -4.69 -10.80
CA PRO A 98 -28.78 -3.92 -10.46
C PRO A 98 -30.02 -4.27 -11.29
N ALA A 99 -29.84 -4.79 -12.50
CA ALA A 99 -30.93 -5.26 -13.36
C ALA A 99 -31.40 -6.68 -13.01
N GLY A 100 -30.73 -7.34 -12.06
CA GLY A 100 -31.00 -8.72 -11.66
C GLY A 100 -30.31 -9.77 -12.54
N ALA A 101 -29.47 -9.36 -13.49
CA ALA A 101 -28.71 -10.29 -14.31
C ALA A 101 -27.65 -10.99 -13.46
N ARG A 102 -27.51 -12.31 -13.68
CA ARG A 102 -26.60 -13.17 -12.93
C ARG A 102 -25.41 -13.56 -13.79
N ARG A 103 -24.22 -13.53 -13.21
CA ARG A 103 -23.01 -14.11 -13.80
C ARG A 103 -22.14 -14.73 -12.71
N ARG A 104 -21.26 -15.64 -13.11
CA ARG A 104 -20.30 -16.28 -12.21
C ARG A 104 -18.87 -15.85 -12.56
N ILE A 105 -18.07 -15.59 -11.54
CA ILE A 105 -16.63 -15.35 -11.63
C ILE A 105 -15.94 -16.62 -11.13
N ASP A 106 -15.65 -17.55 -12.03
CA ASP A 106 -15.25 -18.92 -11.66
C ASP A 106 -13.88 -19.02 -10.99
N ARG A 107 -12.93 -18.16 -11.36
CA ARG A 107 -11.52 -18.25 -10.95
C ARG A 107 -11.14 -17.26 -9.83
N GLY A 108 -12.15 -16.70 -9.15
CA GLY A 108 -11.97 -15.63 -8.16
C GLY A 108 -11.54 -14.30 -8.75
N LEU A 109 -11.58 -13.26 -7.93
CA LEU A 109 -11.25 -11.89 -8.32
C LEU A 109 -9.78 -11.73 -8.71
N PHE A 110 -8.85 -12.35 -7.98
CA PHE A 110 -7.41 -12.21 -8.26
C PHE A 110 -7.05 -12.64 -9.68
N ARG A 111 -7.46 -13.85 -10.08
CA ARG A 111 -7.15 -14.37 -11.43
C ARG A 111 -7.96 -13.64 -12.51
N ALA A 112 -9.21 -13.31 -12.22
CA ALA A 112 -10.09 -12.67 -13.21
C ALA A 112 -9.74 -11.20 -13.47
N THR A 113 -9.20 -10.48 -12.48
CA THR A 113 -9.02 -9.02 -12.56
C THR A 113 -7.58 -8.58 -12.41
N ILE A 114 -6.89 -8.87 -11.32
CA ILE A 114 -5.51 -8.41 -11.06
C ILE A 114 -4.50 -9.08 -11.99
N ARG A 115 -4.43 -10.42 -11.95
CA ARG A 115 -3.58 -11.18 -12.86
C ARG A 115 -4.06 -11.06 -14.30
N GLY A 116 -5.38 -11.07 -14.50
CA GLY A 116 -6.01 -10.92 -15.82
C GLY A 116 -5.65 -9.60 -16.51
N ALA A 117 -5.69 -8.47 -15.80
CA ALA A 117 -5.27 -7.16 -16.31
C ALA A 117 -3.79 -7.17 -16.71
N THR A 118 -2.94 -7.72 -15.86
CA THR A 118 -1.50 -7.81 -16.08
C THR A 118 -1.16 -8.65 -17.31
N GLU A 119 -1.79 -9.82 -17.45
CA GLU A 119 -1.64 -10.68 -18.64
C GLU A 119 -2.15 -10.00 -19.91
N ALA A 120 -3.28 -9.28 -19.84
CA ALA A 120 -3.85 -8.54 -20.97
C ALA A 120 -2.92 -7.38 -21.40
N VAL A 121 -2.42 -6.58 -20.46
CA VAL A 121 -1.47 -5.50 -20.73
C VAL A 121 -0.17 -6.06 -21.32
N ALA A 122 0.38 -7.14 -20.76
CA ALA A 122 1.59 -7.77 -21.29
C ALA A 122 1.38 -8.32 -22.70
N ALA A 123 0.20 -8.90 -23.00
CA ALA A 123 -0.14 -9.34 -24.35
C ALA A 123 -0.26 -8.16 -25.33
N ALA A 124 -0.92 -7.07 -24.93
CA ALA A 124 -1.06 -5.87 -25.75
C ALA A 124 0.29 -5.21 -26.04
N ARG A 125 1.17 -5.08 -25.04
CA ARG A 125 2.52 -4.52 -25.21
C ARG A 125 3.41 -5.38 -26.11
N ARG A 126 3.31 -6.72 -26.01
CA ARG A 126 3.98 -7.64 -26.94
C ARG A 126 3.49 -7.47 -28.37
N ALA A 127 2.17 -7.42 -28.57
CA ALA A 127 1.56 -7.22 -29.90
C ALA A 127 1.96 -5.86 -30.52
N ALA A 128 2.16 -4.83 -29.68
CA ALA A 128 2.63 -3.52 -30.11
C ALA A 128 4.16 -3.41 -30.28
N GLY A 129 4.93 -4.47 -29.98
CA GLY A 129 6.40 -4.46 -30.06
C GLY A 129 7.11 -3.65 -28.95
N VAL A 130 6.39 -3.26 -27.90
CA VAL A 130 6.92 -2.47 -26.77
C VAL A 130 7.78 -3.33 -25.84
N ASP A 131 7.37 -4.58 -25.63
CA ASP A 131 8.03 -5.57 -24.78
C ASP A 131 8.34 -6.82 -25.63
N PRO A 132 9.42 -6.83 -26.43
CA PRO A 132 9.72 -7.92 -27.34
C PRO A 132 10.08 -9.22 -26.61
N GLU A 133 9.95 -10.35 -27.31
CA GLU A 133 10.32 -11.67 -26.80
C GLU A 133 11.81 -11.70 -26.39
N GLY A 134 12.09 -12.21 -25.18
CA GLY A 134 13.42 -12.23 -24.57
C GLY A 134 13.81 -10.96 -23.79
N ALA A 135 13.04 -9.87 -23.92
CA ALA A 135 13.24 -8.66 -23.12
C ALA A 135 11.95 -8.16 -22.44
N PRO A 136 11.24 -9.01 -21.67
CA PRO A 136 9.98 -8.60 -21.06
C PRO A 136 10.21 -7.53 -19.99
N PHE A 137 9.29 -6.56 -19.94
CA PHE A 137 9.21 -5.57 -18.87
C PHE A 137 8.87 -6.22 -17.52
N LEU A 138 7.93 -7.17 -17.53
CA LEU A 138 7.59 -7.98 -16.35
C LEU A 138 8.62 -9.09 -16.18
N VAL A 139 9.28 -9.13 -15.02
CA VAL A 139 10.37 -10.08 -14.73
C VAL A 139 9.88 -11.18 -13.79
N SER A 140 9.40 -10.79 -12.60
CA SER A 140 8.81 -11.70 -11.62
C SER A 140 7.59 -11.05 -10.99
N VAL A 141 6.41 -11.65 -11.18
CA VAL A 141 5.14 -11.14 -10.67
C VAL A 141 4.28 -12.30 -10.15
N PHE A 142 3.60 -12.08 -9.02
CA PHE A 142 2.66 -13.03 -8.39
C PHE A 142 3.22 -14.38 -7.89
N HIS A 143 4.53 -14.50 -7.68
CA HIS A 143 5.14 -15.75 -7.19
C HIS A 143 6.33 -15.54 -6.24
N ASP A 144 6.57 -14.31 -5.82
CA ASP A 144 7.63 -13.91 -4.89
C ASP A 144 7.09 -12.79 -3.98
N ASN A 145 7.87 -12.37 -2.98
CA ASN A 145 7.42 -11.46 -1.92
C ASN A 145 7.03 -10.06 -2.46
N ALA A 146 7.65 -9.65 -3.57
CA ALA A 146 7.38 -8.39 -4.25
C ALA A 146 7.37 -8.51 -5.78
N GLY A 147 6.83 -7.49 -6.44
CA GLY A 147 6.79 -7.41 -7.90
C GLY A 147 8.09 -6.89 -8.48
N VAL A 148 8.58 -7.52 -9.54
CA VAL A 148 9.85 -7.18 -10.21
C VAL A 148 9.63 -6.79 -11.67
N VAL A 149 10.13 -5.62 -12.04
CA VAL A 149 10.14 -5.12 -13.42
C VAL A 149 11.56 -4.81 -13.89
N ARG A 150 11.80 -5.03 -15.18
CA ARG A 150 13.07 -4.70 -15.83
C ARG A 150 13.26 -3.19 -15.87
N PHE A 151 14.45 -2.70 -15.55
CA PHE A 151 14.79 -1.27 -15.59
C PHE A 151 15.96 -0.98 -16.53
N THR A 152 17.10 -1.61 -16.31
CA THR A 152 18.26 -1.57 -17.21
C THR A 152 18.77 -2.99 -17.46
N ASP A 153 19.85 -3.13 -18.23
CA ASP A 153 20.53 -4.41 -18.40
C ASP A 153 21.26 -4.86 -17.12
N GLU A 154 21.55 -3.93 -16.21
CA GLU A 154 22.27 -4.18 -14.95
C GLU A 154 21.32 -4.38 -13.77
N ASP A 155 20.19 -3.68 -13.77
CA ASP A 155 19.29 -3.59 -12.62
C ASP A 155 17.82 -3.85 -12.99
N HIS A 156 17.12 -4.48 -12.07
CA HIS A 156 15.66 -4.60 -11.99
C HIS A 156 15.14 -3.76 -10.82
N LEU A 157 13.88 -3.36 -10.90
CA LEU A 157 13.18 -2.66 -9.84
C LEU A 157 12.24 -3.63 -9.14
N VAL A 158 12.29 -3.61 -7.82
CA VAL A 158 11.40 -4.36 -6.93
C VAL A 158 10.49 -3.35 -6.25
N TYR A 159 9.18 -3.59 -6.18
CA TYR A 159 8.29 -2.70 -5.45
C TYR A 159 7.20 -3.48 -4.73
N LYS A 160 7.01 -3.16 -3.44
CA LYS A 160 5.99 -3.72 -2.56
C LYS A 160 5.39 -2.62 -1.69
N VAL A 161 4.08 -2.74 -1.44
CA VAL A 161 3.34 -1.95 -0.47
C VAL A 161 2.47 -2.94 0.33
N GLU A 162 2.54 -2.85 1.64
CA GLU A 162 1.81 -3.65 2.62
C GLU A 162 0.92 -2.78 3.50
N THR A 163 0.05 -3.43 4.29
CA THR A 163 -0.83 -2.77 5.25
C THR A 163 -0.63 -3.32 6.65
N HIS A 164 -0.72 -2.49 7.68
CA HIS A 164 -0.55 -2.93 9.07
C HIS A 164 -1.66 -2.37 10.01
N ASN A 165 -2.91 -2.53 9.58
CA ASN A 165 -4.08 -1.84 10.13
C ASN A 165 -4.44 -2.27 11.57
N SER A 166 -4.71 -3.56 11.81
CA SER A 166 -5.15 -4.05 13.14
C SER A 166 -4.10 -3.81 14.22
N PRO A 167 -2.81 -4.13 14.01
CA PRO A 167 -1.81 -3.90 15.05
C PRO A 167 -1.60 -2.41 15.33
N SER A 168 -1.67 -1.55 14.30
CA SER A 168 -1.59 -0.09 14.50
C SER A 168 -2.81 0.50 15.21
N ALA A 169 -3.95 -0.19 15.22
CA ALA A 169 -5.12 0.20 16.03
C ALA A 169 -4.92 -0.10 17.52
N LEU A 170 -4.18 -1.18 17.84
CA LEU A 170 -3.94 -1.66 19.19
C LEU A 170 -2.69 -1.06 19.85
N ASP A 171 -1.59 -0.96 19.11
CA ASP A 171 -0.39 -0.24 19.48
C ASP A 171 0.15 0.49 18.23
N PRO A 172 -0.18 1.78 18.08
CA PRO A 172 0.18 2.58 16.92
C PRO A 172 1.68 2.62 16.61
N TYR A 173 2.52 2.65 17.64
CA TYR A 173 3.97 2.77 17.46
C TYR A 173 4.55 1.44 16.99
N GLY A 174 4.36 0.37 17.79
CA GLY A 174 4.88 -0.95 17.47
C GLY A 174 4.31 -1.48 16.16
N GLY A 175 2.98 -1.39 15.99
CA GLY A 175 2.29 -1.89 14.81
C GLY A 175 2.72 -1.20 13.51
N ALA A 176 2.95 0.11 13.53
CA ALA A 176 3.39 0.81 12.32
C ALA A 176 4.88 0.59 12.03
N MET A 177 5.72 0.48 13.08
CA MET A 177 7.13 0.13 12.95
C MET A 177 7.29 -1.25 12.30
N THR A 178 6.58 -2.27 12.78
CA THR A 178 6.63 -3.62 12.18
C THR A 178 6.12 -3.64 10.75
N GLY A 179 5.15 -2.77 10.41
CA GLY A 179 4.69 -2.57 9.04
C GLY A 179 5.82 -2.16 8.09
N ILE A 180 6.60 -1.13 8.44
CA ILE A 180 7.68 -0.65 7.56
C ILE A 180 8.88 -1.61 7.50
N VAL A 181 9.32 -2.15 8.64
CA VAL A 181 10.43 -3.10 8.62
C VAL A 181 10.01 -4.43 7.99
N GLY A 182 8.74 -4.81 8.04
CA GLY A 182 8.20 -5.96 7.33
C GLY A 182 8.35 -5.82 5.81
N VAL A 183 7.82 -4.74 5.24
CA VAL A 183 7.88 -4.52 3.78
C VAL A 183 9.30 -4.29 3.25
N ASN A 184 10.21 -3.77 4.09
CA ASN A 184 11.64 -3.76 3.77
C ASN A 184 12.16 -5.20 3.55
N ARG A 185 11.77 -6.16 4.41
CA ARG A 185 12.17 -7.57 4.27
C ARG A 185 11.57 -8.23 3.05
N ASP A 186 10.35 -7.88 2.63
CA ASP A 186 9.79 -8.40 1.37
C ASP A 186 10.72 -8.11 0.19
N CYS A 187 11.23 -6.89 0.10
CA CYS A 187 12.20 -6.50 -0.93
C CYS A 187 13.55 -7.21 -0.76
N MET A 188 14.03 -7.40 0.48
CA MET A 188 15.23 -8.18 0.78
C MET A 188 15.08 -9.67 0.42
N GLY A 189 13.87 -10.22 0.53
CA GLY A 189 13.52 -11.63 0.30
C GLY A 189 13.18 -11.95 -1.15
N THR A 190 12.96 -10.94 -1.99
CA THR A 190 12.61 -11.12 -3.41
C THR A 190 13.82 -11.55 -4.23
N GLY A 191 13.67 -12.57 -5.07
CA GLY A 191 14.74 -13.15 -5.88
C GLY A 191 15.95 -13.57 -5.04
N LEU A 192 17.14 -13.10 -5.41
CA LEU A 192 18.38 -13.27 -4.64
C LEU A 192 18.69 -12.08 -3.73
N GLY A 193 17.70 -11.21 -3.50
CA GLY A 193 17.76 -10.02 -2.65
C GLY A 193 17.93 -8.72 -3.44
N ALA A 194 17.31 -7.65 -2.95
CA ALA A 194 17.34 -6.31 -3.53
C ALA A 194 17.87 -5.26 -2.56
N ASP A 195 18.63 -4.30 -3.09
CA ASP A 195 19.12 -3.15 -2.33
C ASP A 195 17.95 -2.18 -2.11
N LEU A 196 17.60 -1.90 -0.85
CA LEU A 196 16.43 -1.07 -0.54
C LEU A 196 16.65 0.38 -0.97
N LEU A 197 15.98 0.89 -1.99
CA LEU A 197 16.19 2.23 -2.56
C LEU A 197 15.51 3.32 -1.74
N ALA A 198 14.21 3.16 -1.51
CA ALA A 198 13.38 4.18 -0.88
C ALA A 198 12.09 3.58 -0.30
N ASN A 199 11.58 4.21 0.73
CA ASN A 199 10.31 3.90 1.35
C ASN A 199 9.21 4.90 0.95
N VAL A 200 7.96 4.48 1.10
CA VAL A 200 6.76 5.32 0.98
C VAL A 200 5.81 5.02 2.14
N TRP A 201 4.97 5.99 2.49
CA TRP A 201 3.96 5.83 3.53
C TRP A 201 2.63 6.46 3.13
N GLY A 202 1.52 5.97 3.70
CA GLY A 202 0.21 6.57 3.49
C GLY A 202 -0.74 6.18 4.60
N TYR A 203 -1.53 7.11 5.12
CA TYR A 203 -2.40 6.85 6.27
C TYR A 203 -3.84 7.31 6.02
N CYS A 204 -4.82 6.48 6.36
CA CYS A 204 -6.21 6.89 6.50
C CYS A 204 -6.62 6.87 7.97
N LEU A 205 -7.02 8.03 8.51
CA LEU A 205 -7.12 8.27 9.95
C LEU A 205 -8.44 8.97 10.31
N GLY A 206 -8.83 8.87 11.59
CA GLY A 206 -9.83 9.77 12.17
C GLY A 206 -9.25 11.16 12.42
N ASP A 207 -10.12 12.17 12.58
CA ASP A 207 -9.73 13.55 12.85
C ASP A 207 -8.86 13.68 14.12
N PRO A 208 -7.60 14.16 14.07
CA PRO A 208 -6.75 14.30 15.24
C PRO A 208 -7.22 15.38 16.24
N ALA A 209 -8.17 16.24 15.87
CA ALA A 209 -8.85 17.19 16.74
C ALA A 209 -10.21 16.69 17.25
N HIS A 210 -10.53 15.39 17.09
CA HIS A 210 -11.80 14.81 17.53
C HIS A 210 -12.18 15.23 18.96
N ALA A 211 -13.40 15.76 19.11
CA ALA A 211 -13.92 16.17 20.42
C ALA A 211 -14.26 14.94 21.31
N VAL A 212 -14.45 15.17 22.60
CA VAL A 212 -14.71 14.11 23.60
C VAL A 212 -15.98 13.31 23.24
N GLY A 213 -15.87 11.98 23.13
CA GLY A 213 -17.01 11.09 22.86
C GLY A 213 -16.70 9.84 22.03
N LEU A 214 -15.61 9.12 22.35
CA LEU A 214 -15.22 7.90 21.63
C LEU A 214 -15.98 6.68 22.17
N PRO A 215 -16.38 5.72 21.30
CA PRO A 215 -16.79 4.40 21.75
C PRO A 215 -15.74 3.80 22.71
N PRO A 216 -16.17 3.18 23.83
CA PRO A 216 -15.25 2.55 24.77
C PRO A 216 -14.32 1.56 24.05
N GLY A 217 -13.03 1.57 24.40
CA GLY A 217 -12.01 0.69 23.81
C GLY A 217 -11.25 1.28 22.63
N LEU A 218 -11.76 2.32 21.96
CA LEU A 218 -11.01 3.01 20.89
C LEU A 218 -10.01 4.02 21.44
N MET A 219 -8.82 4.08 20.83
CA MET A 219 -7.85 5.13 21.12
C MET A 219 -8.24 6.44 20.45
N HIS A 220 -7.82 7.55 21.06
CA HIS A 220 -7.98 8.86 20.43
C HIS A 220 -7.22 8.93 19.09
N PRO A 221 -7.84 9.40 17.99
CA PRO A 221 -7.19 9.44 16.67
C PRO A 221 -5.85 10.19 16.64
N ARG A 222 -5.67 11.24 17.44
CA ARG A 222 -4.35 11.89 17.64
C ARG A 222 -3.27 10.91 18.14
N ARG A 223 -3.60 10.08 19.12
CA ARG A 223 -2.68 9.06 19.65
C ARG A 223 -2.33 8.02 18.58
N ILE A 224 -3.30 7.62 17.77
CA ILE A 224 -3.07 6.72 16.63
C ILE A 224 -2.12 7.39 15.63
N ARG A 225 -2.46 8.58 15.14
CA ARG A 225 -1.66 9.34 14.17
C ARG A 225 -0.22 9.52 14.62
N ASP A 226 -0.02 10.08 15.82
CA ASP A 226 1.31 10.41 16.33
C ASP A 226 2.16 9.15 16.51
N GLY A 227 1.56 8.08 17.04
CA GLY A 227 2.25 6.80 17.22
C GLY A 227 2.59 6.12 15.90
N VAL A 228 1.67 6.10 14.93
CA VAL A 228 1.91 5.55 13.58
C VAL A 228 3.08 6.27 12.91
N HIS A 229 3.05 7.61 12.89
CA HIS A 229 4.15 8.38 12.33
C HIS A 229 5.46 8.06 13.03
N HIS A 230 5.48 8.06 14.37
CA HIS A 230 6.70 7.80 15.14
C HIS A 230 7.28 6.41 14.87
N GLY A 231 6.43 5.37 14.83
CA GLY A 231 6.86 4.00 14.55
C GLY A 231 7.45 3.85 13.15
N VAL A 232 6.79 4.43 12.13
CA VAL A 232 7.31 4.38 10.75
C VAL A 232 8.61 5.18 10.63
N ILE A 233 8.67 6.39 11.18
CA ILE A 233 9.87 7.26 11.15
C ILE A 233 11.07 6.51 11.75
N ASP A 234 10.92 5.96 12.96
CA ASP A 234 12.00 5.21 13.60
C ASP A 234 12.40 3.99 12.76
N GLY A 235 11.41 3.24 12.27
CA GLY A 235 11.60 2.07 11.42
C GLY A 235 12.45 2.33 10.18
N GLY A 236 12.11 3.34 9.37
CA GLY A 236 12.83 3.64 8.14
C GLY A 236 14.11 4.46 8.33
N ASN A 237 14.09 5.49 9.18
CA ASN A 237 15.25 6.37 9.37
C ASN A 237 16.41 5.59 9.98
N GLN A 238 16.17 4.76 11.00
CA GLN A 238 17.21 3.95 11.63
C GLN A 238 17.69 2.81 10.70
N SER A 239 16.84 2.33 9.79
CA SER A 239 17.24 1.42 8.71
C SER A 239 18.11 2.09 7.63
N GLY A 240 18.21 3.43 7.61
CA GLY A 240 18.98 4.17 6.62
C GLY A 240 18.36 4.15 5.22
N ILE A 241 17.03 4.14 5.13
CA ILE A 241 16.27 4.15 3.87
C ILE A 241 15.46 5.45 3.80
N PRO A 242 15.63 6.27 2.75
CA PRO A 242 14.92 7.54 2.64
C PRO A 242 13.45 7.29 2.30
N TYR A 243 12.57 8.17 2.76
CA TYR A 243 11.18 8.23 2.32
C TYR A 243 11.04 9.13 1.10
N SER A 244 10.58 8.55 0.00
CA SER A 244 10.36 9.28 -1.24
C SER A 244 9.05 10.05 -1.22
N ARG A 245 8.01 9.55 -0.53
CA ARG A 245 6.66 10.12 -0.62
C ARG A 245 5.74 9.65 0.52
N GLY A 246 4.76 10.47 0.87
CA GLY A 246 3.60 10.00 1.63
C GLY A 246 2.46 11.00 1.79
N PHE A 247 1.34 10.54 2.35
CA PHE A 247 0.10 11.31 2.46
C PHE A 247 -0.72 10.91 3.71
N GLU A 248 -1.60 11.81 4.13
CA GLU A 248 -2.67 11.52 5.09
C GLU A 248 -4.04 11.76 4.44
N LEU A 249 -5.04 11.00 4.87
CA LEU A 249 -6.44 11.17 4.49
C LEU A 249 -7.32 10.95 5.72
N PHE A 250 -8.30 11.81 5.91
CA PHE A 250 -9.14 11.82 7.10
C PHE A 250 -10.61 11.59 6.76
N ASP A 251 -11.23 10.64 7.47
CA ASP A 251 -12.67 10.39 7.51
C ASP A 251 -13.03 9.82 8.89
N ARG A 252 -14.17 10.24 9.45
CA ARG A 252 -14.63 9.79 10.77
C ARG A 252 -14.76 8.26 10.89
N ARG A 253 -14.98 7.54 9.79
CA ARG A 253 -15.15 6.09 9.79
C ARG A 253 -13.86 5.34 10.10
N TYR A 254 -12.70 5.95 9.85
CA TYR A 254 -11.41 5.39 10.25
C TYR A 254 -11.16 5.46 11.77
N LEU A 255 -12.08 6.05 12.56
CA LEU A 255 -12.10 5.87 14.02
C LEU A 255 -12.26 4.39 14.40
N GLY A 256 -13.00 3.60 13.62
CA GLY A 256 -13.13 2.18 13.86
C GLY A 256 -11.79 1.45 13.69
N LYS A 257 -11.10 1.73 12.58
CA LYS A 257 -9.79 1.16 12.30
C LYS A 257 -8.98 2.07 11.38
N PRO A 258 -7.75 2.46 11.75
CA PRO A 258 -6.87 3.22 10.87
C PRO A 258 -6.36 2.34 9.73
N LEU A 259 -6.06 2.95 8.58
CA LEU A 259 -5.34 2.30 7.50
C LEU A 259 -3.91 2.79 7.49
N VAL A 260 -2.96 1.86 7.58
CA VAL A 260 -1.52 2.17 7.66
C VAL A 260 -0.81 1.44 6.53
N TYR A 261 -0.46 2.20 5.48
CA TYR A 261 0.27 1.71 4.32
C TYR A 261 1.76 1.98 4.47
N CYS A 262 2.59 0.96 4.24
CA CYS A 262 4.04 1.05 4.20
C CYS A 262 4.52 0.42 2.89
N GLY A 263 5.45 1.07 2.19
CA GLY A 263 6.01 0.50 0.96
C GLY A 263 7.49 0.73 0.81
N THR A 264 8.12 -0.12 0.01
CA THR A 264 9.56 -0.11 -0.24
C THR A 264 9.84 -0.43 -1.70
N VAL A 265 10.64 0.43 -2.33
CA VAL A 265 11.26 0.18 -3.64
C VAL A 265 12.65 -0.38 -3.39
N GLY A 266 13.00 -1.48 -4.06
CA GLY A 266 14.33 -2.08 -4.08
C GLY A 266 14.95 -2.10 -5.47
N VAL A 267 16.27 -2.28 -5.53
CA VAL A 267 17.04 -2.47 -6.77
C VAL A 267 17.71 -3.82 -6.73
N MET A 268 17.34 -4.69 -7.67
CA MET A 268 17.90 -6.03 -7.78
C MET A 268 18.88 -6.08 -8.95
N PRO A 269 20.12 -6.56 -8.77
CA PRO A 269 20.99 -6.84 -9.91
C PRO A 269 20.32 -7.84 -10.86
N ALA A 270 20.24 -7.51 -12.14
CA ALA A 270 19.68 -8.41 -13.17
C ALA A 270 20.45 -9.74 -13.24
N ARG A 271 21.74 -9.72 -12.87
CA ARG A 271 22.57 -10.91 -12.73
C ARG A 271 23.40 -10.92 -11.46
N VAL A 272 23.49 -12.10 -10.84
CA VAL A 272 24.33 -12.38 -9.67
C VAL A 272 25.13 -13.64 -9.95
N GLY A 273 26.47 -13.54 -9.98
CA GLY A 273 27.35 -14.69 -10.26
C GLY A 273 27.03 -15.42 -11.58
N GLY A 274 26.61 -14.68 -12.62
CA GLY A 274 26.22 -15.22 -13.93
C GLY A 274 24.78 -15.76 -14.01
N ARG A 275 24.08 -15.89 -12.88
CA ARG A 275 22.65 -16.27 -12.81
C ARG A 275 21.76 -15.05 -12.92
N LEU A 276 20.51 -15.26 -13.32
CA LEU A 276 19.45 -14.25 -13.24
C LEU A 276 19.13 -13.94 -11.77
N GLY A 277 19.04 -12.65 -11.41
CA GLY A 277 18.88 -12.19 -10.03
C GLY A 277 17.52 -12.53 -9.43
N GLU A 278 16.49 -12.60 -10.26
CA GLU A 278 15.12 -12.94 -9.89
C GLU A 278 14.91 -14.44 -9.64
N VAL A 279 15.87 -15.29 -9.99
CA VAL A 279 15.71 -16.77 -9.94
C VAL A 279 16.36 -17.37 -8.70
N LYS A 280 15.50 -17.83 -7.77
CA LYS A 280 15.86 -18.73 -6.66
C LYS A 280 16.10 -20.15 -7.20
N ARG A 281 17.21 -20.79 -6.80
CA ARG A 281 17.59 -22.15 -7.23
C ARG A 281 17.89 -23.04 -6.03
N ILE A 282 16.92 -23.15 -5.14
CA ILE A 282 17.02 -23.99 -3.94
C ILE A 282 17.11 -25.45 -4.38
N ALA A 283 18.10 -26.17 -3.86
CA ALA A 283 18.33 -27.58 -4.16
C ALA A 283 18.10 -28.45 -2.94
N ALA A 284 17.70 -29.71 -3.16
CA ALA A 284 17.68 -30.71 -2.10
C ALA A 284 19.09 -30.86 -1.50
N GLY A 285 19.18 -30.86 -0.18
CA GLY A 285 20.45 -30.84 0.55
C GLY A 285 20.99 -29.45 0.88
N ASP A 286 20.44 -28.37 0.30
CA ASP A 286 20.71 -27.02 0.80
C ASP A 286 20.27 -26.91 2.25
N LEU A 287 21.05 -26.18 3.04
CA LEU A 287 20.80 -25.99 4.46
C LEU A 287 19.77 -24.88 4.67
N VAL A 288 18.86 -25.10 5.61
CA VAL A 288 17.91 -24.08 6.09
C VAL A 288 18.63 -23.29 7.18
N VAL A 289 18.97 -22.03 6.90
CA VAL A 289 19.66 -21.14 7.83
C VAL A 289 18.75 -19.96 8.17
N MET A 290 18.48 -19.76 9.45
CA MET A 290 17.80 -18.55 9.93
C MET A 290 18.84 -17.48 10.24
N VAL A 291 18.60 -16.25 9.82
CA VAL A 291 19.46 -15.10 10.13
C VAL A 291 18.69 -13.96 10.75
N GLY A 292 19.35 -13.14 11.58
CA GLY A 292 18.78 -11.94 12.19
C GLY A 292 18.33 -12.14 13.63
N GLY A 293 17.12 -11.69 13.97
CA GLY A 293 16.59 -11.64 15.33
C GLY A 293 16.33 -13.00 15.97
N ARG A 294 16.29 -13.04 17.31
CA ARG A 294 15.96 -14.24 18.09
C ARG A 294 14.46 -14.50 18.18
N ILE A 295 14.08 -15.76 18.32
CA ILE A 295 12.68 -16.19 18.46
C ILE A 295 12.17 -15.89 19.87
N GLY A 296 11.03 -15.22 19.96
CA GLY A 296 10.28 -15.00 21.19
C GLY A 296 8.81 -15.36 21.05
N LYS A 297 8.03 -15.25 22.12
CA LYS A 297 6.56 -15.40 22.12
C LYS A 297 5.86 -14.19 21.48
N ASP A 298 6.55 -13.52 20.57
CA ASP A 298 6.15 -12.27 19.99
C ASP A 298 5.22 -12.56 18.80
N GLY A 299 4.08 -11.85 18.71
CA GLY A 299 3.18 -11.90 17.54
C GLY A 299 2.60 -13.27 17.19
N ILE A 300 2.61 -14.22 18.13
CA ILE A 300 1.89 -15.48 17.96
C ILE A 300 0.41 -15.17 17.68
N HIS A 301 -0.13 -15.82 16.64
CA HIS A 301 -1.48 -15.59 16.11
C HIS A 301 -1.69 -14.23 15.41
N GLY A 302 -0.64 -13.54 14.98
CA GLY A 302 -0.75 -12.28 14.24
C GLY A 302 -1.54 -12.40 12.93
N ALA A 303 -1.26 -13.42 12.11
CA ALA A 303 -1.99 -13.65 10.85
C ALA A 303 -3.47 -13.98 11.07
N THR A 304 -3.79 -14.87 12.02
CA THR A 304 -5.18 -15.22 12.35
C THR A 304 -5.92 -14.05 12.99
N PHE A 305 -5.27 -13.27 13.84
CA PHE A 305 -5.82 -12.05 14.44
C PHE A 305 -6.11 -10.95 13.40
N SER A 306 -5.22 -10.78 12.41
CA SER A 306 -5.46 -9.82 11.33
C SER A 306 -6.65 -10.18 10.43
N SER A 307 -7.09 -11.45 10.48
CA SER A 307 -8.20 -12.01 9.71
C SER A 307 -9.58 -11.90 10.38
N VAL A 308 -9.66 -11.22 11.54
CA VAL A 308 -10.93 -11.00 12.29
C VAL A 308 -11.18 -9.51 12.58
N GLU A 309 -12.42 -9.16 12.92
CA GLU A 309 -12.81 -7.80 13.33
C GLU A 309 -12.21 -7.44 14.70
N LEU A 310 -12.04 -6.13 14.97
CA LEU A 310 -11.58 -5.65 16.28
C LEU A 310 -12.72 -5.63 17.30
N ASP A 311 -12.51 -6.27 18.45
CA ASP A 311 -13.43 -6.28 19.60
C ASP A 311 -12.72 -6.19 20.97
N GLU A 312 -13.49 -6.21 22.06
CA GLU A 312 -13.02 -6.09 23.45
C GLU A 312 -12.08 -7.23 23.91
N SER A 313 -12.06 -8.36 23.20
CA SER A 313 -11.20 -9.51 23.50
C SER A 313 -9.85 -9.49 22.77
N SER A 314 -9.61 -8.48 21.93
CA SER A 314 -8.40 -8.35 21.12
C SER A 314 -7.13 -8.21 21.99
N PRO A 315 -6.14 -9.12 21.87
CA PRO A 315 -4.96 -9.11 22.74
C PRO A 315 -3.94 -8.05 22.32
N VAL A 316 -3.71 -7.04 23.17
CA VAL A 316 -2.66 -6.02 22.97
C VAL A 316 -1.24 -6.61 22.97
N GLN A 317 -1.04 -7.74 23.65
CA GLN A 317 0.25 -8.44 23.75
C GLN A 317 0.76 -9.02 22.42
N ALA A 318 -0.07 -9.04 21.37
CA ALA A 318 0.31 -9.50 20.05
C ALA A 318 1.13 -8.47 19.25
N VAL A 319 1.14 -7.19 19.64
CA VAL A 319 1.85 -6.14 18.88
C VAL A 319 3.31 -6.05 19.31
N GLN A 320 4.20 -6.17 18.33
CA GLN A 320 5.65 -6.22 18.53
C GLN A 320 6.28 -4.84 18.31
N ILE A 321 7.52 -4.70 18.76
CA ILE A 321 8.39 -3.57 18.42
C ILE A 321 9.52 -4.12 17.54
N GLY A 322 9.71 -3.53 16.37
CA GLY A 322 10.81 -3.89 15.47
C GLY A 322 12.17 -3.37 15.98
N ASP A 323 13.23 -3.92 15.43
CA ASP A 323 14.62 -3.49 15.64
C ASP A 323 15.28 -3.13 14.29
N PRO A 324 15.13 -1.86 13.85
CA PRO A 324 15.66 -1.40 12.56
C PRO A 324 17.18 -1.58 12.41
N ILE A 325 17.93 -1.55 13.51
CA ILE A 325 19.38 -1.71 13.48
C ILE A 325 19.75 -3.16 13.18
N THR A 326 19.08 -4.12 13.83
CA THR A 326 19.24 -5.54 13.49
C THR A 326 18.87 -5.80 12.02
N GLN A 327 17.78 -5.21 11.52
CA GLN A 327 17.43 -5.29 10.10
C GLN A 327 18.53 -4.72 9.20
N LYS A 328 19.08 -3.55 9.53
CA LYS A 328 20.15 -2.92 8.74
C LYS A 328 21.40 -3.79 8.66
N MET A 329 21.83 -4.35 9.79
CA MET A 329 22.98 -5.26 9.84
C MET A 329 22.73 -6.51 8.98
N MET A 330 21.52 -7.08 9.07
CA MET A 330 21.09 -8.22 8.26
C MET A 330 21.07 -7.88 6.76
N ALA A 331 20.58 -6.69 6.37
CA ALA A 331 20.56 -6.26 4.98
C ALA A 331 21.98 -6.14 4.40
N ASP A 332 22.90 -5.48 5.11
CA ASP A 332 24.29 -5.33 4.68
C ASP A 332 25.01 -6.69 4.57
N PHE A 333 24.67 -7.62 5.45
CA PHE A 333 25.16 -9.00 5.40
C PHE A 333 24.64 -9.76 4.18
N LEU A 334 23.33 -9.71 3.92
CA LEU A 334 22.71 -10.41 2.79
C LEU A 334 23.18 -9.87 1.44
N ASP A 335 23.41 -8.56 1.34
CA ASP A 335 23.96 -7.93 0.12
C ASP A 335 25.37 -8.44 -0.21
N GLU A 336 26.26 -8.56 0.79
CA GLU A 336 27.60 -9.13 0.61
C GLU A 336 27.53 -10.64 0.33
N ALA A 337 26.63 -11.37 1.00
CA ALA A 337 26.43 -12.80 0.77
C ALA A 337 25.94 -13.10 -0.65
N ARG A 338 25.02 -12.27 -1.18
CA ARG A 338 24.55 -12.31 -2.57
C ARG A 338 25.70 -12.06 -3.54
N ALA A 339 26.50 -11.02 -3.32
CA ALA A 339 27.64 -10.68 -4.18
C ALA A 339 28.69 -11.82 -4.26
N LEU A 340 28.86 -12.56 -3.16
CA LEU A 340 29.74 -13.72 -3.07
C LEU A 340 29.10 -15.05 -3.54
N GLY A 341 27.81 -15.05 -3.88
CA GLY A 341 27.09 -16.24 -4.34
C GLY A 341 26.92 -17.32 -3.26
N LEU A 342 26.76 -16.91 -1.99
CA LEU A 342 26.75 -17.83 -0.84
C LEU A 342 25.39 -18.48 -0.55
N SER A 343 24.30 -18.02 -1.18
CA SER A 343 22.96 -18.56 -0.99
C SER A 343 22.30 -18.93 -2.33
N SER A 344 21.35 -19.86 -2.26
CA SER A 344 20.58 -20.35 -3.41
C SER A 344 19.18 -19.72 -3.49
N GLY A 345 18.65 -19.24 -2.36
CA GLY A 345 17.40 -18.50 -2.23
C GLY A 345 17.20 -18.01 -0.80
N LEU A 346 16.24 -17.10 -0.61
CA LEU A 346 15.89 -16.52 0.68
C LEU A 346 14.44 -16.04 0.68
N THR A 347 13.86 -15.87 1.86
CA THR A 347 12.56 -15.24 2.09
C THR A 347 12.51 -14.63 3.49
N ASP A 348 11.57 -13.72 3.72
CA ASP A 348 11.35 -13.13 5.04
C ASP A 348 10.63 -14.08 6.01
N ASN A 349 10.79 -13.84 7.30
CA ASN A 349 9.92 -14.42 8.32
C ASN A 349 8.90 -13.38 8.77
N GLY A 350 7.72 -13.41 8.16
CA GLY A 350 6.55 -12.60 8.52
C GLY A 350 5.49 -13.44 9.24
N ALA A 351 4.25 -13.35 8.74
CA ALA A 351 3.10 -14.10 9.22
C ALA A 351 3.35 -15.62 9.22
N GLY A 352 3.08 -16.28 10.34
CA GLY A 352 3.36 -17.72 10.52
C GLY A 352 4.84 -18.09 10.70
N GLY A 353 5.78 -17.14 10.64
CA GLY A 353 7.17 -17.38 11.03
C GLY A 353 7.90 -18.46 10.23
N LEU A 354 8.50 -19.43 10.94
CA LEU A 354 9.25 -20.52 10.31
C LEU A 354 8.34 -21.51 9.60
N SER A 355 7.10 -21.69 10.05
CA SER A 355 6.14 -22.60 9.41
C SER A 355 5.84 -22.16 7.98
N SER A 356 5.57 -20.86 7.80
CA SER A 356 5.30 -20.26 6.50
C SER A 356 6.56 -20.21 5.64
N SER A 357 7.59 -19.50 6.09
CA SER A 357 8.81 -19.28 5.29
C SER A 357 9.50 -20.58 4.84
N VAL A 358 9.72 -21.55 5.73
CA VAL A 358 10.34 -22.83 5.37
C VAL A 358 9.37 -23.69 4.59
N GLY A 359 8.07 -23.70 4.95
CA GLY A 359 7.04 -24.45 4.24
C GLY A 359 6.82 -23.98 2.79
N GLU A 360 6.94 -22.68 2.53
CA GLU A 360 6.89 -22.11 1.19
C GLU A 360 8.15 -22.44 0.38
N MET A 361 9.34 -22.21 0.97
CA MET A 361 10.62 -22.56 0.32
C MET A 361 10.73 -24.06 0.01
N ALA A 362 10.16 -24.92 0.86
CA ALA A 362 10.17 -26.37 0.69
C ALA A 362 9.45 -26.83 -0.59
N GLN A 363 8.52 -26.04 -1.14
CA GLN A 363 7.86 -26.36 -2.42
C GLN A 363 8.86 -26.40 -3.59
N ALA A 364 9.97 -25.66 -3.51
CA ALA A 364 10.98 -25.64 -4.57
C ALA A 364 11.72 -26.98 -4.72
N THR A 365 11.85 -27.76 -3.64
CA THR A 365 12.56 -29.05 -3.62
C THR A 365 11.65 -30.24 -3.38
N GLY A 366 10.42 -29.98 -2.90
CA GLY A 366 9.48 -31.01 -2.47
C GLY A 366 9.76 -31.51 -1.05
N GLY A 367 10.18 -30.67 -0.11
CA GLY A 367 10.30 -31.05 1.31
C GLY A 367 11.33 -30.24 2.11
N ALA A 368 11.18 -30.25 3.44
CA ALA A 368 12.17 -29.71 4.37
C ALA A 368 12.14 -30.46 5.70
N GLU A 369 13.29 -30.52 6.36
CA GLU A 369 13.45 -31.05 7.71
C GLU A 369 14.20 -30.01 8.56
N ILE A 370 13.60 -29.56 9.67
CA ILE A 370 14.20 -28.61 10.61
C ILE A 370 14.11 -29.10 12.06
N ASP A 371 15.06 -28.69 12.89
CA ASP A 371 15.07 -28.90 14.34
C ASP A 371 14.97 -27.56 15.08
N LEU A 372 13.92 -27.40 15.87
CA LEU A 372 13.66 -26.21 16.67
C LEU A 372 14.51 -26.14 17.93
N ALA A 373 15.08 -27.26 18.40
CA ALA A 373 15.91 -27.28 19.60
C ALA A 373 17.21 -26.46 19.45
N VAL A 374 17.65 -26.23 18.21
CA VAL A 374 18.82 -25.40 17.91
C VAL A 374 18.47 -23.93 17.61
N ALA A 375 17.18 -23.58 17.51
CA ALA A 375 16.76 -22.24 17.16
C ALA A 375 17.11 -21.24 18.28
N PRO A 376 17.63 -20.04 17.95
CA PRO A 376 18.04 -19.09 18.96
C PRO A 376 16.83 -18.39 19.58
N LEU A 377 16.67 -18.51 20.90
CA LEU A 377 15.52 -17.98 21.65
C LEU A 377 15.89 -16.72 22.43
N LYS A 378 14.95 -15.77 22.56
CA LYS A 378 15.08 -14.59 23.43
C LYS A 378 15.09 -14.98 24.91
N TYR A 379 14.29 -15.97 25.28
CA TYR A 379 14.15 -16.50 26.63
C TYR A 379 13.76 -17.99 26.60
N PRO A 380 14.10 -18.77 27.63
CA PRO A 380 13.72 -20.18 27.70
C PRO A 380 12.22 -20.36 27.96
N GLY A 381 11.69 -21.56 27.65
CA GLY A 381 10.34 -21.99 28.04
C GLY A 381 9.25 -21.85 26.97
N LEU A 382 9.60 -21.46 25.73
CA LEU A 382 8.69 -21.55 24.59
C LEU A 382 8.38 -23.03 24.28
N GLN A 383 7.12 -23.31 23.97
CA GLN A 383 6.70 -24.61 23.44
C GLN A 383 7.11 -24.76 21.98
N PRO A 384 7.29 -25.99 21.47
CA PRO A 384 7.73 -26.20 20.09
C PRO A 384 6.85 -25.52 19.03
N TRP A 385 5.52 -25.55 19.19
CA TRP A 385 4.61 -24.83 18.29
C TRP A 385 4.82 -23.31 18.35
N GLU A 386 5.05 -22.74 19.55
CA GLU A 386 5.31 -21.30 19.72
C GLU A 386 6.59 -20.87 19.00
N ILE A 387 7.65 -21.71 19.02
CA ILE A 387 8.90 -21.45 18.29
C ILE A 387 8.63 -21.47 16.78
N LEU A 388 7.86 -22.45 16.31
CA LEU A 388 7.60 -22.68 14.89
C LEU A 388 6.81 -21.52 14.25
N ILE A 389 5.77 -21.03 14.93
CA ILE A 389 4.86 -20.00 14.39
C ILE A 389 5.15 -18.58 14.90
N SER A 390 6.19 -18.40 15.72
CA SER A 390 6.60 -17.09 16.21
C SER A 390 6.78 -16.11 15.04
N GLU A 391 6.17 -14.93 15.16
CA GLU A 391 6.28 -13.85 14.18
C GLU A 391 7.31 -12.80 14.62
N ALA A 392 8.24 -13.14 15.53
CA ALA A 392 9.27 -12.23 16.00
C ALA A 392 9.99 -11.53 14.81
N GLN A 393 10.21 -10.21 14.93
CA GLN A 393 10.73 -9.42 13.82
C GLN A 393 12.21 -9.66 13.49
N GLU A 394 12.63 -9.05 12.36
CA GLU A 394 14.00 -9.02 11.83
C GLU A 394 14.63 -10.38 11.55
N ARG A 395 13.83 -11.34 11.05
CA ARG A 395 14.32 -12.66 10.68
C ARG A 395 14.11 -12.96 9.20
N MET A 396 15.04 -13.72 8.63
CA MET A 396 14.96 -14.27 7.27
C MET A 396 15.34 -15.75 7.27
N SER A 397 14.70 -16.54 6.40
CA SER A 397 15.08 -17.91 6.07
C SER A 397 15.93 -17.92 4.80
N VAL A 398 17.11 -18.54 4.84
CA VAL A 398 18.08 -18.58 3.75
C VAL A 398 18.45 -20.02 3.42
N ALA A 399 18.38 -20.37 2.13
CA ALA A 399 18.89 -21.63 1.61
C ALA A 399 20.39 -21.48 1.30
N VAL A 400 21.23 -22.24 2.00
CA VAL A 400 22.70 -22.16 1.89
C VAL A 400 23.25 -23.50 1.41
N PRO A 401 23.90 -23.55 0.22
CA PRO A 401 24.59 -24.77 -0.21
C PRO A 401 25.62 -25.23 0.82
N PRO A 402 25.76 -26.54 1.11
CA PRO A 402 26.72 -27.02 2.11
C PRO A 402 28.15 -26.56 1.87
N ALA A 403 28.57 -26.47 0.59
CA ALA A 403 29.89 -26.00 0.20
C ALA A 403 30.14 -24.50 0.51
N SER A 404 29.06 -23.72 0.68
CA SER A 404 29.11 -22.28 0.98
C SER A 404 28.96 -21.98 2.47
N LEU A 405 28.61 -22.97 3.30
CA LEU A 405 28.25 -22.76 4.71
C LEU A 405 29.35 -22.06 5.51
N ASP A 406 30.59 -22.54 5.43
CA ASP A 406 31.69 -21.98 6.22
C ASP A 406 31.93 -20.51 5.89
N ALA A 407 31.88 -20.16 4.60
CA ALA A 407 32.02 -18.78 4.13
C ALA A 407 30.83 -17.91 4.57
N PHE A 408 29.61 -18.44 4.48
CA PHE A 408 28.38 -17.75 4.92
C PHE A 408 28.43 -17.44 6.43
N MET A 409 28.78 -18.43 7.25
CA MET A 409 28.87 -18.28 8.72
C MET A 409 30.03 -17.38 9.13
N ALA A 410 31.16 -17.42 8.41
CA ALA A 410 32.27 -16.51 8.65
C ALA A 410 31.90 -15.06 8.33
N LEU A 411 31.17 -14.84 7.24
CA LEU A 411 30.64 -13.53 6.89
C LEU A 411 29.63 -13.02 7.92
N ALA A 412 28.71 -13.88 8.38
CA ALA A 412 27.72 -13.53 9.41
C ALA A 412 28.40 -13.03 10.69
N ARG A 413 29.43 -13.76 11.17
CA ARG A 413 30.25 -13.33 12.33
C ARG A 413 30.95 -12.00 12.10
N ARG A 414 31.52 -11.78 10.91
CA ARG A 414 32.17 -10.49 10.54
C ARG A 414 31.20 -9.31 10.52
N ARG A 415 29.94 -9.56 10.14
CA ARG A 415 28.88 -8.56 10.07
C ARG A 415 28.05 -8.47 11.35
N GLU A 416 28.44 -9.23 12.39
CA GLU A 416 27.74 -9.30 13.67
C GLU A 416 26.25 -9.71 13.54
N VAL A 417 25.94 -10.53 12.53
CA VAL A 417 24.60 -11.09 12.30
C VAL A 417 24.52 -12.50 12.88
N GLU A 418 23.52 -12.74 13.72
CA GLU A 418 23.25 -14.09 14.24
C GLU A 418 22.70 -14.96 13.10
N ALA A 419 23.32 -16.13 12.89
CA ALA A 419 22.96 -17.08 11.85
C ALA A 419 22.97 -18.49 12.45
N THR A 420 21.92 -19.26 12.21
CA THR A 420 21.73 -20.59 12.80
C THR A 420 21.24 -21.57 11.75
N VAL A 421 21.96 -22.68 11.58
CA VAL A 421 21.52 -23.80 10.75
C VAL A 421 20.42 -24.56 11.49
N LEU A 422 19.21 -24.55 10.95
CA LEU A 422 18.05 -25.24 11.53
C LEU A 422 17.84 -26.63 10.94
N GLY A 423 18.33 -26.88 9.73
CA GLY A 423 18.09 -28.14 9.05
C GLY A 423 18.44 -28.10 7.57
N ARG A 424 17.65 -28.79 6.73
CA ARG A 424 17.92 -28.95 5.29
C ARG A 424 16.64 -29.10 4.47
N PHE A 425 16.73 -28.70 3.20
CA PHE A 425 15.72 -29.02 2.19
C PHE A 425 15.84 -30.47 1.74
N THR A 426 14.70 -31.11 1.49
CA THR A 426 14.58 -32.53 1.14
C THR A 426 13.63 -32.72 -0.05
N THR A 427 13.40 -33.98 -0.44
CA THR A 427 12.45 -34.38 -1.49
C THR A 427 11.37 -35.31 -0.94
N SER A 428 11.04 -35.20 0.36
CA SER A 428 10.14 -36.12 1.07
C SER A 428 8.65 -35.96 0.72
N GLY A 429 8.29 -34.85 0.08
CA GLY A 429 6.92 -34.36 -0.07
C GLY A 429 6.36 -33.67 1.18
N ARG A 430 7.18 -33.51 2.24
CA ARG A 430 6.69 -33.17 3.59
C ARG A 430 7.52 -32.08 4.26
N LEU A 431 6.85 -31.29 5.10
CA LEU A 431 7.47 -30.40 6.09
C LEU A 431 7.59 -31.15 7.42
N VAL A 432 8.81 -31.55 7.75
CA VAL A 432 9.13 -32.27 8.99
C VAL A 432 9.82 -31.32 9.96
N VAL A 433 9.23 -31.14 11.14
CA VAL A 433 9.75 -30.28 12.19
C VAL A 433 9.95 -31.12 13.44
N ARG A 434 11.14 -31.03 14.03
CA ARG A 434 11.50 -31.70 15.28
C ARG A 434 11.85 -30.69 16.36
N HIS A 435 11.86 -31.13 17.61
CA HIS A 435 12.52 -30.44 18.71
C HIS A 435 13.39 -31.47 19.44
N GLY A 436 14.64 -31.62 18.97
CA GLY A 436 15.50 -32.74 19.33
C GLY A 436 14.91 -34.05 18.83
N GLU A 437 14.66 -34.99 19.75
CA GLU A 437 14.09 -36.31 19.38
C GLU A 437 12.58 -36.28 19.11
N ALA A 438 11.86 -35.27 19.63
CA ALA A 438 10.41 -35.17 19.49
C ALA A 438 10.01 -34.72 18.07
N LEU A 439 9.08 -35.44 17.45
CA LEU A 439 8.42 -35.02 16.21
C LEU A 439 7.34 -33.99 16.56
N VAL A 440 7.46 -32.78 16.03
CA VAL A 440 6.59 -31.64 16.33
C VAL A 440 5.53 -31.46 15.25
N CYS A 441 5.94 -31.53 13.98
CA CYS A 441 5.04 -31.40 12.83
C CYS A 441 5.50 -32.30 11.69
N ASP A 442 4.57 -33.00 11.05
CA ASP A 442 4.80 -33.85 9.88
C ASP A 442 3.65 -33.72 8.87
N LEU A 443 3.70 -32.63 8.08
CA LEU A 443 2.65 -32.24 7.13
C LEU A 443 3.05 -32.51 5.68
N GLU A 444 2.13 -33.05 4.89
CA GLU A 444 2.26 -33.10 3.43
C GLU A 444 2.15 -31.70 2.83
N LEU A 445 3.11 -31.33 1.99
CA LEU A 445 3.15 -29.98 1.40
C LEU A 445 1.92 -29.72 0.51
N GLU A 446 1.45 -30.73 -0.22
CA GLU A 446 0.26 -30.61 -1.06
C GLU A 446 -0.99 -30.29 -0.22
N PHE A 447 -1.19 -30.99 0.90
CA PHE A 447 -2.31 -30.69 1.78
C PHE A 447 -2.17 -29.32 2.44
N LEU A 448 -0.97 -28.98 2.93
CA LEU A 448 -0.70 -27.68 3.56
C LEU A 448 -1.03 -26.51 2.62
N HIS A 449 -0.70 -26.62 1.33
CA HIS A 449 -0.84 -25.50 0.39
C HIS A 449 -2.12 -25.51 -0.44
N GLU A 450 -2.64 -26.69 -0.80
CA GLU A 450 -3.78 -26.87 -1.72
C GLU A 450 -5.02 -27.49 -1.04
N GLY A 451 -4.93 -27.89 0.23
CA GLY A 451 -6.02 -28.58 0.94
C GLY A 451 -7.16 -27.68 1.44
N VAL A 452 -7.02 -26.35 1.34
CA VAL A 452 -8.01 -25.40 1.85
C VAL A 452 -9.31 -25.43 1.01
N PRO A 453 -10.49 -25.62 1.62
CA PRO A 453 -11.75 -25.54 0.88
C PRO A 453 -12.10 -24.09 0.51
N LEU A 454 -12.48 -23.87 -0.75
CA LEU A 454 -12.91 -22.56 -1.26
C LEU A 454 -14.42 -22.54 -1.55
N PRO A 455 -15.26 -21.98 -0.65
CA PRO A 455 -16.70 -21.89 -0.90
C PRO A 455 -17.02 -20.87 -1.99
N THR A 456 -18.11 -21.09 -2.73
CA THR A 456 -18.64 -20.05 -3.64
C THR A 456 -19.31 -18.95 -2.84
N LEU A 457 -18.95 -17.70 -3.10
CA LEU A 457 -19.47 -16.52 -2.42
C LEU A 457 -20.61 -15.86 -3.24
N SER A 458 -21.54 -15.21 -2.55
CA SER A 458 -22.67 -14.50 -3.18
C SER A 458 -22.48 -12.99 -3.09
N ALA A 459 -22.55 -12.31 -4.23
CA ALA A 459 -22.45 -10.87 -4.34
C ALA A 459 -23.69 -10.28 -5.04
N ARG A 460 -24.26 -9.22 -4.47
CA ARG A 460 -25.42 -8.53 -5.05
C ARG A 460 -25.23 -7.02 -5.02
N TRP A 461 -25.13 -6.42 -6.19
CA TRP A 461 -25.03 -4.97 -6.30
C TRP A 461 -26.41 -4.31 -6.29
N SER A 462 -26.57 -3.34 -5.41
CA SER A 462 -27.68 -2.41 -5.38
C SER A 462 -27.10 -1.01 -5.18
N PRO A 463 -27.33 -0.04 -6.09
CA PRO A 463 -26.85 1.32 -5.89
C PRO A 463 -27.25 1.85 -4.50
N PRO A 464 -26.35 2.54 -3.78
CA PRO A 464 -26.66 3.07 -2.45
C PRO A 464 -27.87 4.01 -2.49
N ALA A 465 -28.85 3.80 -1.61
CA ALA A 465 -30.00 4.69 -1.47
C ALA A 465 -29.62 5.87 -0.56
N ARG A 466 -29.35 7.03 -1.17
CA ARG A 466 -28.88 8.24 -0.47
C ARG A 466 -29.91 9.36 -0.53
N THR A 467 -30.01 10.15 0.53
CA THR A 467 -30.81 11.38 0.53
C THR A 467 -29.99 12.50 -0.09
N LEU A 468 -30.30 12.84 -1.34
CA LEU A 468 -29.57 13.86 -2.09
C LEU A 468 -30.01 15.26 -1.71
N SER A 469 -29.04 16.17 -1.68
CA SER A 469 -29.33 17.60 -1.64
C SER A 469 -30.02 18.01 -2.95
N SER A 470 -31.07 18.81 -2.83
CA SER A 470 -31.79 19.36 -3.99
C SER A 470 -30.89 20.34 -4.77
N PRO A 471 -31.13 20.54 -6.08
CA PRO A 471 -30.38 21.52 -6.87
C PRO A 471 -30.41 22.94 -6.28
N GLY A 472 -31.52 23.33 -5.64
CA GLY A 472 -31.65 24.62 -4.98
C GLY A 472 -30.78 24.74 -3.72
N GLU A 473 -30.68 23.69 -2.91
CA GLU A 473 -29.79 23.64 -1.74
C GLU A 473 -28.33 23.69 -2.14
N VAL A 474 -27.95 22.94 -3.19
CA VAL A 474 -26.59 22.96 -3.74
C VAL A 474 -26.23 24.36 -4.24
N ALA A 475 -27.08 24.98 -5.05
CA ALA A 475 -26.85 26.33 -5.56
C ALA A 475 -26.75 27.38 -4.43
N ALA A 476 -27.63 27.31 -3.43
CA ALA A 476 -27.63 28.21 -2.29
C ALA A 476 -26.36 28.07 -1.44
N ALA A 477 -25.91 26.84 -1.18
CA ALA A 477 -24.70 26.58 -0.40
C ALA A 477 -23.44 27.14 -1.06
N PHE A 478 -23.29 26.95 -2.38
CA PHE A 478 -22.16 27.52 -3.12
C PHE A 478 -22.26 29.04 -3.30
N ALA A 479 -23.47 29.61 -3.40
CA ALA A 479 -23.67 31.05 -3.48
C ALA A 479 -23.44 31.78 -2.14
N ALA A 480 -23.52 31.07 -1.01
CA ALA A 480 -23.34 31.63 0.32
C ALA A 480 -21.88 32.06 0.62
N ARG A 481 -20.91 31.64 -0.21
CA ARG A 481 -19.49 31.96 -0.08
C ARG A 481 -18.95 32.39 -1.43
N SER A 482 -18.07 33.39 -1.45
CA SER A 482 -17.31 33.66 -2.68
C SER A 482 -16.36 32.50 -2.97
N PRO A 483 -16.04 32.22 -4.26
CA PRO A 483 -15.09 31.16 -4.59
C PRO A 483 -13.71 31.36 -3.94
N GLY A 484 -13.22 32.60 -3.84
CA GLY A 484 -11.98 32.90 -3.12
C GLY A 484 -12.04 32.56 -1.62
N ALA A 485 -13.17 32.82 -0.96
CA ALA A 485 -13.35 32.47 0.46
C ALA A 485 -13.43 30.94 0.65
N LEU A 486 -14.14 30.24 -0.24
CA LEU A 486 -14.23 28.78 -0.20
C LEU A 486 -12.86 28.12 -0.46
N LEU A 487 -12.05 28.67 -1.38
CA LEU A 487 -10.67 28.21 -1.60
C LEU A 487 -9.83 28.33 -0.32
N LEU A 488 -9.88 29.47 0.37
CA LEU A 488 -9.14 29.70 1.62
C LEU A 488 -9.57 28.78 2.76
N GLU A 489 -10.84 28.36 2.78
CA GLU A 489 -11.33 27.36 3.73
C GLU A 489 -10.84 25.95 3.36
N LEU A 490 -10.97 25.57 2.09
CA LEU A 490 -10.59 24.24 1.60
C LEU A 490 -9.10 24.00 1.74
N ILE A 491 -8.24 24.95 1.36
CA ILE A 491 -6.78 24.75 1.46
C ILE A 491 -6.29 24.58 2.91
N GLY A 492 -7.10 24.97 3.90
CA GLY A 492 -6.83 24.74 5.32
C GLY A 492 -7.58 23.53 5.92
N SER A 493 -8.30 22.74 5.11
CA SER A 493 -9.03 21.56 5.59
C SER A 493 -8.09 20.36 5.76
N LEU A 494 -8.43 19.42 6.65
CA LEU A 494 -7.57 18.28 7.00
C LEU A 494 -7.03 17.48 5.80
N ASN A 495 -7.81 17.32 4.73
CA ASN A 495 -7.44 16.53 3.55
C ASN A 495 -6.66 17.30 2.48
N LEU A 496 -6.51 18.61 2.65
CA LEU A 496 -5.89 19.52 1.67
C LEU A 496 -4.81 20.41 2.28
N ALA A 497 -4.78 20.56 3.60
CA ALA A 497 -3.78 21.33 4.32
C ALA A 497 -2.40 20.67 4.27
N SER A 498 -1.38 21.46 4.59
CA SER A 498 -0.01 20.98 4.67
C SER A 498 0.17 20.02 5.84
N ASN A 499 0.83 18.89 5.59
CA ASN A 499 1.34 17.99 6.63
C ASN A 499 2.89 18.05 6.72
N GLU A 500 3.48 19.15 6.25
CA GLU A 500 4.92 19.38 6.15
C GLU A 500 5.66 19.17 7.46
N ALA A 501 5.17 19.73 8.57
CA ALA A 501 5.82 19.59 9.87
C ALA A 501 6.05 18.12 10.29
N LEU A 502 5.09 17.23 9.99
CA LEU A 502 5.26 15.79 10.27
C LEU A 502 6.11 15.11 9.21
N ALA A 503 5.87 15.41 7.93
CA ALA A 503 6.57 14.81 6.80
C ALA A 503 8.08 15.08 6.86
N ARG A 504 8.51 16.26 7.32
CA ARG A 504 9.93 16.62 7.46
C ARG A 504 10.70 15.82 8.51
N ARG A 505 10.02 15.06 9.37
CA ARG A 505 10.68 14.16 10.35
C ARG A 505 11.14 12.84 9.72
N TYR A 506 10.59 12.49 8.56
CA TYR A 506 11.08 11.39 7.76
C TYR A 506 12.37 11.82 7.06
N ASP A 507 13.37 10.95 7.03
CA ASP A 507 14.56 11.20 6.21
C ASP A 507 14.17 11.14 4.72
N HIS A 508 14.61 12.11 3.92
CA HIS A 508 14.37 12.17 2.48
C HIS A 508 15.66 12.16 1.64
N GLU A 509 16.81 12.08 2.28
CA GLU A 509 18.10 12.43 1.71
C GLU A 509 19.16 11.35 1.87
N VAL A 510 19.00 10.41 2.80
CA VAL A 510 19.93 9.31 2.99
C VAL A 510 20.07 8.58 1.65
N LYS A 511 21.32 8.36 1.23
CA LYS A 511 21.78 7.93 -0.11
C LYS A 511 21.96 9.01 -1.17
N GLY A 512 21.43 10.23 -1.04
CA GLY A 512 21.72 11.34 -1.97
C GLY A 512 21.24 11.10 -3.41
N LEU A 513 20.10 10.41 -3.58
CA LEU A 513 19.53 10.03 -4.88
C LEU A 513 18.22 10.77 -5.22
N SER A 514 17.67 11.57 -4.32
CA SER A 514 16.45 12.35 -4.54
C SER A 514 16.67 13.46 -5.58
N VAL A 515 15.68 13.67 -6.45
CA VAL A 515 15.72 14.71 -7.51
C VAL A 515 14.52 15.64 -7.36
N VAL A 516 13.30 15.12 -7.49
CA VAL A 516 12.08 15.83 -7.11
C VAL A 516 11.65 15.26 -5.76
N LYS A 517 11.75 16.09 -4.73
CA LYS A 517 11.49 15.72 -3.32
C LYS A 517 9.99 15.75 -3.00
N PRO A 518 9.54 15.20 -1.86
CA PRO A 518 8.14 15.28 -1.45
C PRO A 518 7.59 16.72 -1.39
N TRP A 519 8.45 17.68 -1.06
CA TRP A 519 8.14 19.10 -0.96
C TRP A 519 8.98 19.91 -1.95
N VAL A 520 8.33 20.77 -2.72
CA VAL A 520 8.90 21.52 -3.86
C VAL A 520 8.52 23.00 -3.80
N GLY A 521 8.88 23.76 -4.84
CA GLY A 521 8.68 25.20 -4.92
C GLY A 521 9.83 26.01 -4.32
N VAL A 522 9.79 27.33 -4.49
CA VAL A 522 10.85 28.26 -4.04
C VAL A 522 11.15 28.10 -2.54
N ARG A 523 10.12 27.82 -1.74
CA ARG A 523 10.22 27.64 -0.29
C ARG A 523 10.22 26.18 0.17
N GLN A 524 10.17 25.23 -0.78
CA GLN A 524 10.21 23.79 -0.53
C GLN A 524 9.11 23.32 0.44
N ASP A 525 7.92 23.88 0.32
CA ASP A 525 6.82 23.71 1.28
C ASP A 525 5.46 23.49 0.60
N VAL A 526 5.47 23.06 -0.65
CA VAL A 526 4.29 22.61 -1.40
C VAL A 526 4.47 21.14 -1.79
N PRO A 527 3.46 20.27 -1.61
CA PRO A 527 3.59 18.86 -1.94
C PRO A 527 3.80 18.66 -3.44
N ALA A 528 4.75 17.81 -3.80
CA ALA A 528 5.06 17.51 -5.19
C ALA A 528 3.99 16.65 -5.87
N THR A 529 3.72 16.90 -7.15
CA THR A 529 2.83 16.09 -7.99
C THR A 529 3.20 14.59 -7.96
N ALA A 530 4.49 14.30 -8.08
CA ALA A 530 5.11 12.98 -7.96
C ALA A 530 6.55 13.21 -7.48
N THR A 531 7.21 12.19 -6.96
CA THR A 531 8.63 12.27 -6.60
C THR A 531 9.50 11.56 -7.62
N VAL A 532 10.74 12.01 -7.77
CA VAL A 532 11.70 11.48 -8.74
C VAL A 532 13.01 11.17 -8.04
N MET A 533 13.54 9.98 -8.30
CA MET A 533 14.80 9.51 -7.71
C MET A 533 15.69 8.89 -8.79
N ARG A 534 17.00 9.09 -8.66
CA ARG A 534 17.98 8.25 -9.35
C ARG A 534 17.99 6.86 -8.72
N VAL A 535 18.29 5.84 -9.52
CA VAL A 535 18.43 4.46 -9.01
C VAL A 535 19.88 4.19 -8.59
N ARG A 536 20.86 4.66 -9.38
CA ARG A 536 22.29 4.53 -9.10
C ARG A 536 23.00 5.88 -9.23
N HIS A 537 24.09 6.05 -8.48
CA HIS A 537 24.92 7.25 -8.57
C HIS A 537 25.57 7.40 -9.95
N GLY A 538 25.67 8.65 -10.42
CA GLY A 538 26.29 8.97 -11.72
C GLY A 538 25.48 8.55 -12.95
N ARG A 539 24.33 7.89 -12.77
CA ARG A 539 23.46 7.39 -13.84
C ARG A 539 22.27 8.32 -14.05
N PRO A 540 21.92 8.69 -15.30
CA PRO A 540 20.78 9.59 -15.59
C PRO A 540 19.42 8.93 -15.35
N GLU A 541 19.35 7.60 -15.46
CA GLU A 541 18.11 6.84 -15.35
C GLU A 541 17.55 6.90 -13.92
N GLY A 542 16.23 6.97 -13.82
CA GLY A 542 15.54 7.10 -12.54
C GLY A 542 14.13 6.55 -12.54
N ILE A 543 13.49 6.70 -11.38
CA ILE A 543 12.11 6.30 -11.14
C ILE A 543 11.28 7.50 -10.71
N VAL A 544 9.98 7.42 -11.01
CA VAL A 544 8.95 8.36 -10.61
C VAL A 544 7.92 7.62 -9.78
N LEU A 545 7.58 8.15 -8.61
CA LEU A 545 6.61 7.53 -7.69
C LEU A 545 5.43 8.47 -7.45
N ALA A 546 4.23 7.92 -7.54
CA ALA A 546 3.00 8.58 -7.11
C ALA A 546 1.92 7.57 -6.75
N GLU A 547 0.89 8.07 -6.10
CA GLU A 547 -0.26 7.31 -5.64
C GLU A 547 -1.57 8.02 -5.98
N GLY A 548 -2.67 7.26 -5.99
CA GLY A 548 -4.03 7.74 -6.11
C GLY A 548 -4.97 7.01 -5.14
N ILE A 549 -5.88 7.76 -4.52
CA ILE A 549 -6.78 7.25 -3.47
C ILE A 549 -8.02 8.15 -3.31
N HIS A 550 -9.22 7.58 -3.47
CA HIS A 550 -10.51 8.30 -3.44
C HIS A 550 -11.64 7.55 -2.69
N PRO A 551 -11.47 7.24 -1.40
CA PRO A 551 -12.38 6.35 -0.67
C PRO A 551 -13.79 6.91 -0.58
N HIS A 552 -13.97 8.23 -0.63
CA HIS A 552 -15.30 8.86 -0.60
C HIS A 552 -16.15 8.49 -1.82
N TYR A 553 -15.54 8.25 -2.99
CA TYR A 553 -16.30 7.85 -4.18
C TYR A 553 -16.92 6.45 -4.01
N SER A 554 -16.43 5.63 -3.07
CA SER A 554 -17.03 4.33 -2.73
C SER A 554 -18.44 4.45 -2.13
N ASP A 555 -18.80 5.61 -1.58
CA ASP A 555 -20.14 5.90 -1.07
C ASP A 555 -21.19 5.96 -2.19
N VAL A 556 -20.74 6.09 -3.44
CA VAL A 556 -21.58 6.09 -4.65
C VAL A 556 -21.30 4.86 -5.51
N ASP A 557 -20.04 4.66 -5.90
CA ASP A 557 -19.65 3.64 -6.86
C ASP A 557 -18.16 3.28 -6.77
N THR A 558 -17.86 2.05 -6.35
CA THR A 558 -16.47 1.57 -6.24
C THR A 558 -15.78 1.35 -7.58
N GLU A 559 -16.51 1.22 -8.69
CA GLU A 559 -15.92 1.20 -10.03
C GLU A 559 -15.36 2.59 -10.40
N ALA A 560 -16.14 3.65 -10.10
CA ALA A 560 -15.71 5.04 -10.29
C ALA A 560 -14.54 5.39 -9.36
N MET A 561 -14.58 4.95 -8.10
CA MET A 561 -13.44 5.05 -7.18
C MET A 561 -12.17 4.43 -7.76
N ALA A 562 -12.25 3.19 -8.25
CA ALA A 562 -11.07 2.46 -8.71
C ALA A 562 -10.47 3.11 -9.96
N THR A 563 -11.32 3.49 -10.93
CA THR A 563 -10.86 4.18 -12.14
C THR A 563 -10.25 5.55 -11.85
N ALA A 564 -10.79 6.30 -10.89
CA ALA A 564 -10.22 7.59 -10.47
C ALA A 564 -8.88 7.42 -9.75
N ALA A 565 -8.73 6.42 -8.87
CA ALA A 565 -7.48 6.13 -8.18
C ALA A 565 -6.34 5.76 -9.14
N VAL A 566 -6.61 4.90 -10.14
CA VAL A 566 -5.63 4.57 -11.18
C VAL A 566 -5.31 5.80 -12.04
N ASP A 567 -6.34 6.55 -12.46
CA ASP A 567 -6.17 7.79 -13.26
C ASP A 567 -5.25 8.80 -12.57
N GLU A 568 -5.50 9.08 -11.29
CA GLU A 568 -4.71 10.05 -10.53
C GLU A 568 -3.26 9.60 -10.43
N ALA A 569 -2.99 8.35 -10.04
CA ALA A 569 -1.64 7.82 -9.88
C ALA A 569 -0.84 7.86 -11.20
N VAL A 570 -1.46 7.41 -12.30
CA VAL A 570 -0.84 7.40 -13.64
C VAL A 570 -0.57 8.83 -14.13
N ARG A 571 -1.55 9.72 -14.00
CA ARG A 571 -1.41 11.12 -14.44
C ARG A 571 -0.31 11.83 -13.68
N ARG A 572 -0.18 11.61 -12.37
CA ARG A 572 0.86 12.22 -11.54
C ARG A 572 2.26 11.84 -12.00
N VAL A 573 2.55 10.56 -12.22
CA VAL A 573 3.88 10.13 -12.69
C VAL A 573 4.18 10.63 -14.10
N ILE A 574 3.16 10.70 -14.97
CA ILE A 574 3.31 11.25 -16.32
C ILE A 574 3.58 12.76 -16.28
N CYS A 575 2.95 13.53 -15.40
CA CYS A 575 3.28 14.95 -15.21
C CYS A 575 4.75 15.16 -14.88
N ALA A 576 5.34 14.30 -14.03
CA ALA A 576 6.70 14.48 -13.55
C ALA A 576 7.80 13.97 -14.48
N GLY A 577 7.48 13.17 -15.51
CA GLY A 577 8.46 12.73 -16.51
C GLY A 577 8.49 11.23 -16.80
N ALA A 578 7.62 10.42 -16.19
CA ALA A 578 7.61 8.99 -16.43
C ALA A 578 7.28 8.66 -17.90
N ARG A 579 7.91 7.60 -18.39
CA ARG A 579 7.61 6.97 -19.67
C ARG A 579 6.28 6.22 -19.61
N VAL A 580 5.37 6.52 -20.53
CA VAL A 580 4.02 5.90 -20.58
C VAL A 580 4.09 4.38 -20.78
N ASP A 581 5.12 3.89 -21.48
CA ASP A 581 5.35 2.48 -21.80
C ASP A 581 6.18 1.72 -20.73
N ARG A 582 6.59 2.40 -19.65
CA ARG A 582 7.39 1.84 -18.55
C ARG A 582 6.80 2.18 -17.19
N LEU A 583 5.48 2.02 -17.10
CA LEU A 583 4.72 2.12 -15.84
C LEU A 583 4.36 0.72 -15.33
N ALA A 584 4.31 0.57 -14.01
CA ALA A 584 3.73 -0.55 -13.27
C ALA A 584 3.00 -0.03 -12.03
N ALA A 585 1.97 -0.76 -11.59
CA ALA A 585 1.14 -0.38 -10.45
C ALA A 585 1.09 -1.48 -9.37
N LEU A 586 0.72 -1.08 -8.17
CA LEU A 586 0.37 -1.95 -7.05
C LEU A 586 -1.05 -1.63 -6.57
N ASP A 587 -1.77 -2.68 -6.18
CA ASP A 587 -3.14 -2.62 -5.67
C ASP A 587 -3.21 -2.99 -4.19
N ASN A 588 -3.62 -2.04 -3.34
CA ASN A 588 -3.78 -2.25 -1.91
C ASN A 588 -5.24 -2.04 -1.49
N PHE A 589 -5.96 -3.15 -1.28
CA PHE A 589 -7.37 -3.16 -0.89
C PHE A 589 -7.51 -3.14 0.63
N CYS A 590 -8.25 -2.18 1.16
CA CYS A 590 -8.73 -2.19 2.54
C CYS A 590 -10.25 -2.18 2.52
N TRP A 591 -10.85 -3.29 2.98
CA TRP A 591 -12.30 -3.50 2.86
C TRP A 591 -12.94 -3.80 4.22
N PRO A 592 -14.17 -3.30 4.47
CA PRO A 592 -15.00 -3.88 5.52
C PRO A 592 -15.34 -5.34 5.19
N ASP A 593 -15.75 -6.13 6.17
CA ASP A 593 -16.06 -7.54 6.02
C ASP A 593 -17.06 -7.79 4.87
N PRO A 594 -16.64 -8.45 3.77
CA PRO A 594 -17.53 -8.72 2.64
C PRO A 594 -18.28 -10.04 2.78
N ILE A 595 -18.16 -10.75 3.91
CA ILE A 595 -18.79 -12.05 4.12
C ILE A 595 -20.09 -11.92 4.90
N VAL A 596 -21.17 -12.50 4.36
CA VAL A 596 -22.49 -12.51 5.01
C VAL A 596 -22.42 -13.31 6.31
N SER A 597 -22.85 -12.67 7.40
CA SER A 597 -23.00 -13.30 8.70
C SER A 597 -24.05 -12.58 9.54
N ALA A 598 -24.39 -13.10 10.72
CA ALA A 598 -25.28 -12.42 11.65
C ALA A 598 -24.77 -11.02 12.05
N LYS A 599 -23.44 -10.82 12.07
CA LYS A 599 -22.78 -9.54 12.37
C LYS A 599 -22.59 -8.65 11.13
N THR A 600 -22.74 -9.21 9.93
CA THR A 600 -22.52 -8.54 8.64
C THR A 600 -23.64 -8.94 7.68
N PRO A 601 -24.89 -8.50 7.92
CA PRO A 601 -26.03 -8.85 7.06
C PRO A 601 -25.91 -8.23 5.66
N ASP A 602 -25.11 -7.17 5.51
CA ASP A 602 -24.84 -6.45 4.26
C ASP A 602 -23.64 -7.00 3.48
N GLY A 603 -23.14 -8.19 3.83
CA GLY A 603 -21.96 -8.81 3.21
C GLY A 603 -22.06 -8.95 1.68
N GLU A 604 -23.22 -9.36 1.14
CA GLU A 604 -23.39 -9.48 -0.33
C GLU A 604 -23.16 -8.16 -1.06
N HIS A 605 -23.57 -7.04 -0.45
CA HIS A 605 -23.39 -5.70 -1.00
C HIS A 605 -21.91 -5.28 -0.94
N LYS A 606 -21.25 -5.51 0.20
CA LYS A 606 -19.81 -5.22 0.36
C LYS A 606 -18.94 -6.05 -0.57
N LEU A 607 -19.29 -7.32 -0.80
CA LEU A 607 -18.62 -8.15 -1.79
C LEU A 607 -18.89 -7.66 -3.22
N ALA A 608 -20.11 -7.22 -3.52
CA ALA A 608 -20.42 -6.61 -4.82
C ALA A 608 -19.64 -5.31 -5.06
N GLN A 609 -19.46 -4.47 -4.02
CA GLN A 609 -18.57 -3.31 -4.12
C GLN A 609 -17.14 -3.75 -4.48
N LEU A 610 -16.64 -4.86 -3.89
CA LEU A 610 -15.29 -5.37 -4.17
C LEU A 610 -15.17 -5.86 -5.63
N VAL A 611 -16.18 -6.57 -6.13
CA VAL A 611 -16.27 -6.98 -7.54
C VAL A 611 -16.18 -5.76 -8.47
N ARG A 612 -16.99 -4.73 -8.22
CA ARG A 612 -17.00 -3.50 -9.03
C ARG A 612 -15.68 -2.74 -8.98
N CYS A 613 -15.05 -2.68 -7.81
CA CYS A 613 -13.72 -2.11 -7.63
C CYS A 613 -12.69 -2.81 -8.51
N CYS A 614 -12.66 -4.14 -8.47
CA CYS A 614 -11.75 -4.96 -9.26
C CYS A 614 -11.98 -4.81 -10.78
N GLU A 615 -13.22 -4.63 -11.21
CA GLU A 615 -13.57 -4.39 -12.62
C GLU A 615 -13.10 -3.01 -13.10
N GLY A 616 -13.33 -1.96 -12.31
CA GLY A 616 -12.83 -0.62 -12.59
C GLY A 616 -11.30 -0.56 -12.63
N LEU A 617 -10.64 -1.24 -11.67
CA LEU A 617 -9.18 -1.40 -11.64
C LEU A 617 -8.67 -2.05 -12.92
N ARG A 618 -9.23 -3.21 -13.30
CA ARG A 618 -8.85 -3.92 -14.53
C ARG A 618 -9.01 -3.04 -15.77
N ALA A 619 -10.17 -2.40 -15.92
CA ALA A 619 -10.46 -1.56 -17.08
C ALA A 619 -9.45 -0.40 -17.20
N ALA A 620 -9.14 0.27 -16.08
CA ALA A 620 -8.19 1.37 -16.07
C ALA A 620 -6.74 0.92 -16.36
N CYS A 621 -6.29 -0.18 -15.74
CA CYS A 621 -4.99 -0.78 -16.00
C CYS A 621 -4.82 -1.18 -17.47
N GLU A 622 -5.82 -1.82 -18.08
CA GLU A 622 -5.78 -2.19 -19.49
C GLU A 622 -5.74 -0.95 -20.40
N ALA A 623 -6.57 0.07 -20.13
CA ALA A 623 -6.65 1.28 -20.94
C ALA A 623 -5.35 2.12 -20.91
N PHE A 624 -4.76 2.27 -19.72
CA PHE A 624 -3.50 2.99 -19.55
C PHE A 624 -2.28 2.12 -19.87
N GLY A 625 -2.48 0.82 -20.07
CA GLY A 625 -1.40 -0.13 -20.33
C GLY A 625 -0.47 -0.29 -19.13
N VAL A 626 -1.00 -0.30 -17.90
CA VAL A 626 -0.25 -0.39 -16.65
C VAL A 626 -0.51 -1.74 -15.98
N PRO A 627 0.46 -2.66 -15.96
CA PRO A 627 0.32 -3.95 -15.29
C PRO A 627 0.38 -3.79 -13.76
N LEU A 628 -0.29 -4.69 -13.05
CA LEU A 628 -0.21 -4.84 -11.60
C LEU A 628 0.89 -5.86 -11.28
N ILE A 629 1.91 -5.45 -10.53
CA ILE A 629 3.10 -6.29 -10.30
C ILE A 629 3.12 -6.91 -8.90
N SER A 630 2.42 -6.28 -7.96
CA SER A 630 2.30 -6.69 -6.57
C SER A 630 1.08 -6.00 -5.97
N GLY A 631 0.60 -6.48 -4.82
CA GLY A 631 -0.49 -5.86 -4.10
C GLY A 631 -0.61 -6.45 -2.70
N LYS A 632 -1.68 -6.05 -2.01
CA LYS A 632 -2.13 -6.65 -0.75
C LYS A 632 -3.62 -6.41 -0.59
N ASP A 633 -4.27 -7.31 0.12
CA ASP A 633 -5.60 -7.06 0.65
C ASP A 633 -5.66 -7.21 2.17
N SER A 634 -6.41 -6.31 2.78
CA SER A 634 -6.82 -6.33 4.16
C SER A 634 -8.34 -6.35 4.19
N MET A 635 -8.88 -7.53 4.48
CA MET A 635 -10.31 -7.74 4.70
C MET A 635 -10.60 -7.63 6.20
N LYS A 636 -11.85 -7.34 6.58
CA LYS A 636 -12.27 -7.15 8.00
C LYS A 636 -11.82 -5.84 8.64
N ASN A 637 -11.89 -4.74 7.89
CA ASN A 637 -11.68 -3.40 8.46
C ASN A 637 -12.96 -2.85 9.10
N ASP A 638 -13.42 -3.56 10.14
CA ASP A 638 -14.53 -3.17 11.00
C ASP A 638 -14.06 -3.15 12.46
N ALA A 639 -14.69 -2.30 13.26
CA ALA A 639 -14.63 -2.39 14.71
C ALA A 639 -16.03 -2.57 15.28
N ASN A 640 -16.18 -3.48 16.23
CA ASN A 640 -17.43 -3.74 16.94
C ASN A 640 -17.20 -3.59 18.44
N LEU A 641 -17.47 -2.39 18.95
CA LEU A 641 -17.18 -2.01 20.33
C LEU A 641 -18.41 -1.35 20.96
N GLY A 642 -18.76 -1.78 22.18
CA GLY A 642 -19.95 -1.28 22.87
C GLY A 642 -21.27 -1.48 22.11
N GLY A 643 -21.36 -2.49 21.24
CA GLY A 643 -22.53 -2.77 20.39
C GLY A 643 -22.65 -1.87 19.16
N VAL A 644 -21.68 -1.00 18.90
CA VAL A 644 -21.62 -0.15 17.70
C VAL A 644 -20.62 -0.73 16.72
N LYS A 645 -21.08 -1.04 15.50
CA LYS A 645 -20.22 -1.43 14.39
C LYS A 645 -19.82 -0.21 13.57
N ILE A 646 -18.53 0.02 13.43
CA ILE A 646 -17.97 1.06 12.55
C ILE A 646 -17.20 0.36 11.43
N SER A 647 -17.69 0.48 10.20
CA SER A 647 -17.04 0.00 8.99
C SER A 647 -16.29 1.16 8.31
N ILE A 648 -15.06 0.94 7.86
CA ILE A 648 -14.37 1.89 6.99
C ILE A 648 -15.13 2.03 5.65
N PRO A 649 -14.99 3.17 4.92
CA PRO A 649 -15.31 3.18 3.50
C PRO A 649 -14.41 2.15 2.78
N PRO A 650 -14.94 1.39 1.82
CA PRO A 650 -14.11 0.63 0.91
C PRO A 650 -13.01 1.52 0.32
N THR A 651 -11.76 1.08 0.45
CA THR A 651 -10.59 1.90 0.13
C THR A 651 -9.63 1.12 -0.74
N LEU A 652 -9.28 1.69 -1.89
CA LEU A 652 -8.24 1.20 -2.78
C LEU A 652 -7.13 2.26 -2.88
N LEU A 653 -5.92 1.88 -2.47
CA LEU A 653 -4.71 2.63 -2.76
C LEU A 653 -4.06 2.05 -4.01
N ILE A 654 -3.82 2.90 -5.00
CA ILE A 654 -3.01 2.57 -6.19
C ILE A 654 -1.67 3.28 -6.08
N SER A 655 -0.59 2.52 -6.06
CA SER A 655 0.78 3.05 -6.11
C SER A 655 1.37 2.77 -7.49
N VAL A 656 1.94 3.78 -8.15
CA VAL A 656 2.54 3.65 -9.48
C VAL A 656 4.03 3.96 -9.41
N ILE A 657 4.82 3.09 -10.03
CA ILE A 657 6.23 3.32 -10.36
C ILE A 657 6.39 3.48 -11.86
N GLY A 658 7.00 4.57 -12.28
CA GLY A 658 7.33 4.86 -13.66
C GLY A 658 8.83 5.02 -13.87
N GLN A 659 9.34 4.59 -15.03
CA GLN A 659 10.75 4.76 -15.36
C GLN A 659 10.99 6.06 -16.13
N MET A 660 12.16 6.66 -15.91
CA MET A 660 12.62 7.87 -16.58
C MET A 660 14.05 7.66 -17.07
N GLU A 661 14.31 8.03 -18.32
CA GLU A 661 15.65 7.87 -18.93
C GLU A 661 16.66 8.90 -18.41
N ASP A 662 16.17 10.12 -18.10
CA ASP A 662 17.02 11.19 -17.62
C ASP A 662 16.28 12.07 -16.61
N VAL A 663 16.58 11.87 -15.33
CA VAL A 663 16.00 12.63 -14.22
C VAL A 663 16.22 14.14 -14.30
N ARG A 664 17.20 14.63 -15.08
CA ARG A 664 17.43 16.08 -15.27
C ARG A 664 16.30 16.76 -16.03
N ARG A 665 15.45 15.98 -16.69
CA ARG A 665 14.26 16.43 -17.43
C ARG A 665 12.98 16.34 -16.60
N ALA A 666 13.09 15.97 -15.33
CA ALA A 666 11.94 15.88 -14.45
C ALA A 666 11.22 17.22 -14.33
N LEU A 667 9.91 17.18 -14.29
CA LEU A 667 9.06 18.35 -14.04
C LEU A 667 8.44 18.25 -12.66
N ASP A 668 8.21 19.41 -12.04
CA ASP A 668 7.29 19.55 -10.92
C ASP A 668 6.20 20.60 -11.27
N LEU A 669 5.39 20.98 -10.28
CA LEU A 669 4.31 21.94 -10.47
C LEU A 669 4.75 23.41 -10.48
N THR A 670 6.02 23.71 -10.19
CA THR A 670 6.53 25.06 -9.93
C THR A 670 6.58 25.91 -11.20
N PRO A 671 5.77 26.99 -11.33
CA PRO A 671 5.93 27.95 -12.44
C PRO A 671 7.31 28.60 -12.40
N LEU A 672 7.98 28.71 -13.55
CA LEU A 672 9.39 29.08 -13.60
C LEU A 672 9.65 30.55 -13.98
N ALA A 673 8.75 31.19 -14.75
CA ALA A 673 8.95 32.58 -15.16
C ALA A 673 7.63 33.32 -15.42
N ALA A 674 7.62 34.62 -15.13
CA ALA A 674 6.57 35.52 -15.60
C ALA A 674 6.56 35.58 -17.14
N GLY A 675 5.36 35.70 -17.71
CA GLY A 675 5.09 35.63 -19.14
C GLY A 675 4.85 34.20 -19.66
N ASP A 676 5.12 33.15 -18.88
CA ASP A 676 4.75 31.79 -19.28
C ASP A 676 3.22 31.68 -19.43
N ARG A 677 2.78 30.96 -20.44
CA ARG A 677 1.36 30.72 -20.69
C ARG A 677 0.88 29.56 -19.83
N VAL A 678 -0.34 29.68 -19.28
CA VAL A 678 -0.97 28.67 -18.43
C VAL A 678 -2.14 28.05 -19.18
N ALA A 679 -2.19 26.72 -19.20
CA ALA A 679 -3.27 25.96 -19.83
C ALA A 679 -3.76 24.81 -18.95
N LEU A 680 -5.03 24.47 -19.11
CA LEU A 680 -5.65 23.25 -18.62
C LEU A 680 -5.82 22.30 -19.82
N VAL A 681 -5.45 21.03 -19.69
CA VAL A 681 -5.82 19.99 -20.64
C VAL A 681 -6.74 18.98 -19.96
N GLY A 682 -7.82 18.61 -20.65
CA GLY A 682 -8.86 17.72 -20.16
C GLY A 682 -10.17 18.43 -19.88
N ILE A 683 -11.22 17.64 -19.74
CA ILE A 683 -12.60 18.14 -19.69
C ILE A 683 -13.05 18.23 -18.24
N THR A 684 -13.60 19.38 -17.86
CA THR A 684 -14.33 19.54 -16.60
C THR A 684 -15.82 19.29 -16.84
N ARG A 685 -16.46 18.53 -15.96
CA ARG A 685 -17.89 18.21 -15.98
C ARG A 685 -18.54 18.63 -14.66
N ASP A 686 -19.86 18.50 -14.59
CA ASP A 686 -20.63 18.75 -13.37
C ASP A 686 -20.51 17.58 -12.37
N GLU A 687 -19.28 17.36 -11.90
CA GLU A 687 -18.89 16.23 -11.06
C GLU A 687 -18.42 16.73 -9.68
N LEU A 688 -19.39 17.24 -8.90
CA LEU A 688 -19.20 17.70 -7.52
C LEU A 688 -19.52 16.61 -6.48
N GLY A 689 -19.94 15.41 -6.91
CA GLY A 689 -20.24 14.30 -6.02
C GLY A 689 -19.01 13.88 -5.23
N GLU A 690 -19.14 13.88 -3.89
CA GLU A 690 -18.07 13.57 -2.94
C GLU A 690 -16.79 14.41 -3.07
N ALA A 691 -16.80 15.49 -3.87
CA ALA A 691 -15.70 16.43 -3.96
C ALA A 691 -15.48 17.13 -2.61
N GLU A 692 -14.24 17.49 -2.29
CA GLU A 692 -13.90 18.13 -1.00
C GLU A 692 -14.75 19.38 -0.74
N ALA A 693 -15.06 20.17 -1.78
CA ALA A 693 -15.93 21.33 -1.66
C ALA A 693 -17.38 20.99 -1.27
N ALA A 694 -17.96 19.94 -1.85
CA ALA A 694 -19.32 19.52 -1.51
C ALA A 694 -19.37 18.94 -0.09
N ARG A 695 -18.37 18.14 0.28
CA ARG A 695 -18.25 17.57 1.63
C ARG A 695 -18.06 18.65 2.70
N GLN A 696 -17.23 19.66 2.43
CA GLN A 696 -17.02 20.80 3.32
C GLN A 696 -18.32 21.60 3.57
N LEU A 697 -19.21 21.65 2.57
CA LEU A 697 -20.52 22.31 2.67
C LEU A 697 -21.63 21.40 3.21
N GLY A 698 -21.32 20.13 3.55
CA GLY A 698 -22.30 19.16 4.02
C GLY A 698 -23.32 18.72 2.96
N LEU A 699 -22.98 18.84 1.68
CA LEU A 699 -23.84 18.46 0.57
C LEU A 699 -23.68 16.98 0.21
N VAL A 700 -24.79 16.36 -0.18
CA VAL A 700 -24.82 14.98 -0.68
C VAL A 700 -25.19 14.99 -2.16
N ILE A 701 -24.21 14.68 -3.01
CA ILE A 701 -24.33 14.70 -4.47
C ILE A 701 -23.80 13.36 -5.01
N ASP A 702 -24.52 12.75 -5.96
CA ASP A 702 -24.17 11.44 -6.52
C ASP A 702 -23.31 11.49 -7.79
N ALA A 703 -23.11 12.69 -8.35
CA ALA A 703 -22.30 12.90 -9.55
C ALA A 703 -20.79 12.84 -9.23
N VAL A 704 -20.29 11.67 -8.82
CA VAL A 704 -18.85 11.43 -8.67
C VAL A 704 -18.16 11.36 -10.04
N PRO A 705 -16.86 11.68 -10.13
CA PRO A 705 -16.14 11.63 -11.41
C PRO A 705 -16.20 10.26 -12.09
N ARG A 706 -16.52 10.25 -13.39
CA ARG A 706 -16.44 9.03 -14.22
C ARG A 706 -15.39 9.20 -15.30
N THR A 707 -14.32 8.43 -15.19
CA THR A 707 -13.17 8.51 -16.10
C THR A 707 -13.51 7.94 -17.48
N ASP A 708 -13.43 8.77 -18.51
CA ASP A 708 -13.33 8.29 -19.89
C ASP A 708 -11.91 7.78 -20.12
N LEU A 709 -11.73 6.48 -19.89
CA LEU A 709 -10.42 5.81 -19.91
C LEU A 709 -9.73 5.93 -21.28
N ALA A 710 -10.48 5.83 -22.38
CA ALA A 710 -9.92 5.91 -23.72
C ALA A 710 -9.44 7.34 -24.03
N ALA A 711 -10.25 8.35 -23.73
CA ALA A 711 -9.88 9.75 -23.92
C ALA A 711 -8.71 10.16 -23.01
N ALA A 712 -8.71 9.71 -21.74
CA ALA A 712 -7.63 9.96 -20.80
C ALA A 712 -6.31 9.29 -21.26
N ALA A 713 -6.34 8.04 -21.70
CA ALA A 713 -5.14 7.35 -22.21
C ALA A 713 -4.55 8.06 -23.44
N ALA A 714 -5.40 8.51 -24.37
CA ALA A 714 -4.95 9.27 -25.54
C ALA A 714 -4.33 10.63 -25.14
N ARG A 715 -4.98 11.34 -24.22
CA ARG A 715 -4.48 12.61 -23.66
C ARG A 715 -3.12 12.44 -22.99
N TYR A 716 -2.93 11.38 -22.21
CA TYR A 716 -1.66 11.14 -21.51
C TYR A 716 -0.50 10.85 -22.46
N ARG A 717 -0.74 10.10 -23.54
CA ARG A 717 0.27 9.92 -24.60
C ARG A 717 0.62 11.24 -25.30
N ALA A 718 -0.40 12.05 -25.63
CA ALA A 718 -0.18 13.35 -26.27
C ALA A 718 0.56 14.34 -25.35
N PHE A 719 0.18 14.40 -24.08
CA PHE A 719 0.85 15.21 -23.06
C PHE A 719 2.30 14.76 -22.86
N ALA A 720 2.56 13.46 -22.72
CA ALA A 720 3.91 12.93 -22.61
C ALA A 720 4.76 13.30 -23.84
N GLY A 721 4.20 13.22 -25.05
CA GLY A 721 4.87 13.67 -26.27
C GLY A 721 5.24 15.15 -26.27
N ALA A 722 4.32 16.03 -25.85
CA ALA A 722 4.57 17.47 -25.76
C ALA A 722 5.62 17.81 -24.68
N ARG A 723 5.55 17.14 -23.52
CA ARG A 723 6.55 17.22 -22.45
C ARG A 723 7.92 16.78 -22.94
N ASP A 724 8.00 15.64 -23.62
CA ASP A 724 9.26 15.05 -24.09
C ASP A 724 9.86 15.82 -25.27
N ALA A 725 9.07 16.63 -25.98
CA ALA A 725 9.57 17.60 -26.95
C ALA A 725 10.10 18.90 -26.31
N GLY A 726 9.95 19.07 -24.99
CA GLY A 726 10.46 20.24 -24.25
C GLY A 726 9.55 21.46 -24.29
N TYR A 727 8.29 21.31 -24.70
CA TYR A 727 7.31 22.40 -24.76
C TYR A 727 6.69 22.72 -23.39
N VAL A 728 6.68 21.75 -22.47
CA VAL A 728 6.11 21.92 -21.11
C VAL A 728 7.21 22.33 -20.14
N ARG A 729 6.96 23.37 -19.34
CA ARG A 729 7.90 23.90 -18.32
C ARG A 729 7.59 23.45 -16.90
N SER A 730 6.30 23.31 -16.56
CA SER A 730 5.83 22.74 -15.30
C SER A 730 4.46 22.11 -15.49
N ALA A 731 4.10 21.15 -14.65
CA ALA A 731 2.83 20.45 -14.75
C ALA A 731 2.32 19.94 -13.39
N HIS A 732 1.00 20.02 -13.21
CA HIS A 732 0.31 19.53 -12.02
C HIS A 732 -0.93 18.73 -12.39
N ALA A 733 -1.06 17.54 -11.80
CA ALA A 733 -2.24 16.69 -11.91
C ALA A 733 -3.34 17.18 -10.97
N LEU A 734 -4.57 17.37 -11.47
CA LEU A 734 -5.70 17.88 -10.66
C LEU A 734 -6.36 16.77 -9.85
N GLY A 735 -6.14 16.74 -8.53
CA GLY A 735 -6.76 15.77 -7.63
C GLY A 735 -7.91 16.37 -6.80
N ARG A 736 -7.96 15.97 -5.53
CA ARG A 736 -8.89 16.51 -4.52
C ARG A 736 -8.88 18.03 -4.47
N GLY A 737 -10.06 18.64 -4.39
CA GLY A 737 -10.25 20.09 -4.38
C GLY A 737 -10.20 20.79 -5.75
N GLY A 738 -9.95 20.04 -6.83
CA GLY A 738 -10.13 20.50 -8.21
C GLY A 738 -9.12 21.55 -8.68
N LEU A 739 -9.54 22.35 -9.67
CA LEU A 739 -8.68 23.33 -10.34
C LEU A 739 -8.21 24.43 -9.40
N ALA A 740 -9.06 24.90 -8.47
CA ALA A 740 -8.73 25.99 -7.57
C ALA A 740 -7.55 25.63 -6.64
N ILE A 741 -7.55 24.43 -6.06
CA ILE A 741 -6.45 23.96 -5.20
C ILE A 741 -5.18 23.74 -6.03
N ALA A 742 -5.28 23.15 -7.21
CA ALA A 742 -4.13 22.96 -8.10
C ALA A 742 -3.44 24.31 -8.45
N LEU A 743 -4.22 25.35 -8.77
CA LEU A 743 -3.69 26.68 -9.03
C LEU A 743 -3.12 27.35 -7.79
N ALA A 744 -3.72 27.12 -6.61
CA ALA A 744 -3.18 27.61 -5.34
C ALA A 744 -1.81 26.98 -5.03
N HIS A 745 -1.64 25.66 -5.22
CA HIS A 745 -0.34 24.99 -5.08
C HIS A 745 0.69 25.57 -6.06
N MET A 746 0.34 25.77 -7.33
CA MET A 746 1.25 26.37 -8.30
C MET A 746 1.64 27.81 -7.92
N THR A 747 0.70 28.60 -7.40
CA THR A 747 0.96 29.95 -6.89
C THR A 747 1.93 29.93 -5.71
N LEU A 748 1.70 29.03 -4.73
CA LEU A 748 2.56 28.86 -3.56
C LEU A 748 3.96 28.34 -3.93
N ALA A 749 4.04 27.43 -4.90
CA ALA A 749 5.31 26.84 -5.32
C ALA A 749 6.18 27.85 -6.07
N GLY A 750 5.58 28.62 -6.98
CA GLY A 750 6.31 29.58 -7.82
C GLY A 750 6.66 30.89 -7.12
N GLU A 751 5.90 31.32 -6.11
CA GLU A 751 5.96 32.70 -5.57
C GLU A 751 5.77 33.76 -6.67
N LEU A 752 5.01 33.42 -7.71
CA LEU A 752 4.66 34.25 -8.86
C LEU A 752 3.15 34.52 -8.88
N GLY A 753 2.74 35.51 -9.67
CA GLY A 753 1.33 35.77 -9.94
C GLY A 753 0.76 34.76 -10.94
N LEU A 754 -0.51 34.40 -10.84
CA LEU A 754 -1.28 33.74 -11.89
C LEU A 754 -2.51 34.61 -12.20
N ASP A 755 -2.60 35.15 -13.42
CA ASP A 755 -3.78 35.91 -13.89
C ASP A 755 -4.52 35.12 -14.96
N LEU A 756 -5.67 34.58 -14.58
CA LEU A 756 -6.34 33.50 -15.29
C LEU A 756 -7.80 33.83 -15.58
N ARG A 757 -8.30 33.30 -16.70
CA ARG A 757 -9.69 33.32 -17.14
C ARG A 757 -10.15 31.89 -17.41
N ILE A 758 -11.31 31.54 -16.90
CA ILE A 758 -11.89 30.18 -17.02
C ILE A 758 -13.10 30.13 -17.96
N ASP A 759 -13.25 31.13 -18.83
CA ASP A 759 -14.36 31.23 -19.78
C ASP A 759 -14.46 30.03 -20.73
N GLY A 760 -13.31 29.44 -21.10
CA GLY A 760 -13.20 28.29 -21.99
C GLY A 760 -13.12 26.93 -21.29
N VAL A 761 -13.37 26.86 -19.97
CA VAL A 761 -13.25 25.61 -19.21
C VAL A 761 -14.59 24.90 -19.09
N GLY A 762 -14.59 23.60 -19.44
CA GLY A 762 -15.70 22.67 -19.24
C GLY A 762 -16.61 22.48 -20.47
N GLU A 763 -17.49 21.49 -20.39
CA GLU A 763 -18.50 21.21 -21.42
C GLU A 763 -19.87 21.82 -21.07
N GLY A 764 -20.53 22.45 -22.04
CA GLY A 764 -21.87 23.01 -21.86
C GLY A 764 -21.93 24.17 -20.86
N THR A 765 -23.07 24.30 -20.17
CA THR A 765 -23.30 25.39 -19.21
C THR A 765 -22.98 24.92 -17.79
N LEU A 766 -21.71 25.01 -17.39
CA LEU A 766 -21.28 24.72 -16.02
C LEU A 766 -21.33 25.96 -15.11
N GLY A 767 -21.72 25.75 -13.86
CA GLY A 767 -21.57 26.73 -12.79
C GLY A 767 -20.11 26.90 -12.34
N ASP A 768 -19.82 28.02 -11.68
CA ASP A 768 -18.46 28.34 -11.24
C ASP A 768 -17.91 27.30 -10.26
N ALA A 769 -18.77 26.75 -9.41
CA ALA A 769 -18.41 25.70 -8.45
C ALA A 769 -17.90 24.43 -9.14
N ALA A 770 -18.60 23.93 -10.15
CA ALA A 770 -18.18 22.76 -10.91
C ALA A 770 -16.85 22.98 -11.63
N ILE A 771 -16.64 24.17 -12.21
CA ILE A 771 -15.39 24.50 -12.91
C ILE A 771 -14.19 24.55 -11.95
N LEU A 772 -14.35 25.23 -10.81
CA LEU A 772 -13.27 25.50 -9.88
C LEU A 772 -12.98 24.32 -8.94
N PHE A 773 -14.02 23.65 -8.46
CA PHE A 773 -13.93 22.68 -7.37
C PHE A 773 -14.41 21.27 -7.74
N GLY A 774 -14.97 21.07 -8.94
CA GLY A 774 -15.26 19.73 -9.45
C GLY A 774 -13.98 18.91 -9.58
N GLU A 775 -14.06 17.62 -9.29
CA GLU A 775 -12.92 16.70 -9.23
C GLU A 775 -12.82 15.79 -10.48
N SER A 776 -13.34 16.24 -11.62
CA SER A 776 -13.25 15.53 -12.90
C SER A 776 -11.84 14.98 -13.16
N THR A 777 -11.78 13.71 -13.55
CA THR A 777 -10.54 12.97 -13.79
C THR A 777 -9.92 13.35 -15.14
N GLY A 778 -8.68 12.90 -15.38
CA GLY A 778 -7.99 13.17 -16.63
C GLY A 778 -7.37 14.56 -16.82
N ARG A 779 -7.39 15.46 -15.82
CA ARG A 779 -7.04 16.88 -16.01
C ARG A 779 -5.64 17.25 -15.53
N ILE A 780 -4.92 18.02 -16.35
CA ILE A 780 -3.56 18.51 -16.06
C ILE A 780 -3.52 20.02 -16.29
N VAL A 781 -2.98 20.78 -15.35
CA VAL A 781 -2.56 22.16 -15.60
C VAL A 781 -1.08 22.17 -15.91
N LEU A 782 -0.69 22.96 -16.91
CA LEU A 782 0.68 23.09 -17.36
C LEU A 782 1.07 24.55 -17.64
N THR A 783 2.37 24.81 -17.60
CA THR A 783 2.95 26.04 -18.12
C THR A 783 3.83 25.78 -19.34
N CYS A 784 3.90 26.74 -20.26
CA CYS A 784 4.83 26.73 -21.39
C CYS A 784 5.33 28.14 -21.71
N ARG A 785 6.42 28.24 -22.49
CA ARG A 785 6.85 29.55 -23.01
C ARG A 785 5.80 30.07 -24.00
N PRO A 786 5.67 31.39 -24.18
CA PRO A 786 4.82 31.96 -25.23
C PRO A 786 5.10 31.40 -26.64
N GLY A 787 6.37 31.18 -26.96
CA GLY A 787 6.79 30.62 -28.25
C GLY A 787 6.40 29.15 -28.47
N ASP A 788 6.18 28.40 -27.38
CA ASP A 788 5.83 26.97 -27.43
C ASP A 788 4.29 26.77 -27.49
N ALA A 789 3.49 27.83 -27.32
CA ALA A 789 2.03 27.74 -27.23
C ALA A 789 1.38 27.11 -28.47
N ALA A 790 1.85 27.42 -29.68
CA ALA A 790 1.32 26.82 -30.91
C ALA A 790 1.62 25.31 -31.00
N ALA A 791 2.77 24.87 -30.50
CA ALA A 791 3.12 23.45 -30.45
C ALA A 791 2.28 22.70 -29.42
N ILE A 792 2.01 23.33 -28.27
CA ILE A 792 1.07 22.80 -27.26
C ILE A 792 -0.34 22.69 -27.84
N GLU A 793 -0.84 23.70 -28.54
CA GLU A 793 -2.16 23.68 -29.19
C GLU A 793 -2.25 22.54 -30.21
N ALA A 794 -1.23 22.39 -31.06
CA ALA A 794 -1.18 21.31 -32.06
C ALA A 794 -1.17 19.92 -31.42
N ALA A 795 -0.47 19.75 -30.30
CA ALA A 795 -0.36 18.47 -29.61
C ALA A 795 -1.59 18.14 -28.74
N LEU A 796 -2.18 19.13 -28.08
CA LEU A 796 -3.16 18.93 -27.01
C LEU A 796 -4.56 19.49 -27.30
N GLY A 797 -4.75 20.26 -28.37
CA GLY A 797 -6.04 20.88 -28.72
C GLY A 797 -7.18 19.85 -28.82
N GLY A 798 -6.92 18.72 -29.49
CA GLY A 798 -7.87 17.60 -29.60
C GLY A 798 -8.15 16.85 -28.29
N HIS A 799 -7.45 17.18 -27.21
CA HIS A 799 -7.56 16.54 -25.89
C HIS A 799 -8.22 17.44 -24.82
N GLY A 800 -8.87 18.52 -25.24
CA GLY A 800 -9.58 19.46 -24.38
C GLY A 800 -8.65 20.50 -23.77
N LEU A 801 -7.79 21.12 -24.58
CA LEU A 801 -6.93 22.20 -24.14
C LEU A 801 -7.73 23.51 -24.00
N ALA A 802 -7.57 24.18 -22.86
CA ALA A 802 -8.10 25.50 -22.57
C ALA A 802 -6.97 26.40 -22.07
N TRP A 803 -6.68 27.48 -22.81
CA TRP A 803 -5.78 28.53 -22.33
C TRP A 803 -6.44 29.31 -21.21
N LEU A 804 -5.80 29.31 -20.04
CA LEU A 804 -6.30 30.01 -18.87
C LEU A 804 -5.75 31.44 -18.80
N GLY A 805 -4.49 31.65 -19.19
CA GLY A 805 -3.87 32.97 -19.08
C GLY A 805 -2.37 32.88 -19.04
N GLU A 806 -1.77 33.61 -18.10
CA GLU A 806 -0.32 33.70 -17.96
C GLU A 806 0.16 33.78 -16.50
N VAL A 807 1.42 33.43 -16.31
CA VAL A 807 2.16 33.69 -15.09
C VAL A 807 2.55 35.17 -15.08
N ALA A 808 2.18 35.88 -14.03
CA ALA A 808 2.45 37.29 -13.84
C ALA A 808 3.60 37.53 -12.85
N PRO A 809 4.24 38.72 -12.86
CA PRO A 809 5.18 39.10 -11.81
C PRO A 809 4.53 39.08 -10.41
N PRO A 810 5.31 38.83 -9.35
CA PRO A 810 4.80 38.93 -7.98
C PRO A 810 4.38 40.36 -7.65
N ARG A 811 3.44 40.51 -6.71
CA ARG A 811 3.12 41.80 -6.06
C ARG A 811 4.16 42.07 -4.96
N ALA A 812 4.11 43.24 -4.34
CA ALA A 812 5.00 43.59 -3.22
C ALA A 812 4.94 42.58 -2.05
N GLY A 813 3.83 41.85 -1.90
CA GLY A 813 3.62 40.79 -0.89
C GLY A 813 3.91 39.36 -1.36
N GLY A 814 4.49 39.15 -2.54
CA GLY A 814 4.81 37.84 -3.11
C GLY A 814 3.88 37.40 -4.24
N GLY A 815 3.74 36.08 -4.42
CA GLY A 815 2.82 35.50 -5.40
C GLY A 815 1.35 35.85 -5.13
N TRP A 816 0.48 35.66 -6.13
CA TRP A 816 -0.95 35.94 -6.02
C TRP A 816 -1.73 35.14 -7.07
N LEU A 817 -2.98 34.79 -6.77
CA LEU A 817 -3.86 34.05 -7.66
C LEU A 817 -5.09 34.90 -7.98
N ARG A 818 -5.29 35.18 -9.27
CA ARG A 818 -6.53 35.78 -9.77
C ARG A 818 -7.17 34.86 -10.80
N VAL A 819 -8.44 34.54 -10.59
CA VAL A 819 -9.26 33.78 -11.54
C VAL A 819 -10.52 34.55 -11.83
N ALA A 820 -10.75 34.85 -13.12
CA ALA A 820 -11.91 35.58 -13.61
C ALA A 820 -12.77 34.73 -14.54
N ARG A 821 -14.06 35.05 -14.60
CA ARG A 821 -15.01 34.48 -15.58
C ARG A 821 -16.00 35.56 -15.97
N ARG A 822 -16.29 35.69 -17.27
CA ARG A 822 -17.23 36.68 -17.84
C ARG A 822 -16.95 38.13 -17.39
N GLY A 823 -15.68 38.44 -17.13
CA GLY A 823 -15.24 39.76 -16.66
C GLY A 823 -15.31 39.98 -15.15
N GLU A 824 -15.89 39.04 -14.39
CA GLU A 824 -15.95 39.07 -12.93
C GLU A 824 -14.77 38.32 -12.32
N ALA A 825 -14.15 38.88 -11.26
CA ALA A 825 -13.10 38.20 -10.51
C ALA A 825 -13.74 37.29 -9.45
N LEU A 826 -13.57 35.98 -9.62
CA LEU A 826 -14.11 34.96 -8.71
C LEU A 826 -13.16 34.67 -7.54
N ILE A 827 -11.85 34.71 -7.82
CA ILE A 827 -10.75 34.54 -6.87
C ILE A 827 -9.76 35.68 -7.11
N ASP A 828 -9.35 36.37 -6.06
CA ASP A 828 -8.20 37.28 -6.02
C ASP A 828 -7.60 37.18 -4.61
N VAL A 829 -6.55 36.39 -4.46
CA VAL A 829 -5.94 36.08 -3.16
C VAL A 829 -4.42 36.13 -3.26
N ASP A 830 -3.77 36.66 -2.24
CA ASP A 830 -2.31 36.69 -2.18
C ASP A 830 -1.76 35.35 -1.64
N ALA A 831 -0.55 34.96 -2.07
CA ALA A 831 0.12 33.74 -1.62
C ALA A 831 0.31 33.69 -0.10
N ALA A 832 0.49 34.84 0.55
CA ALA A 832 0.57 34.94 2.00
C ALA A 832 -0.72 34.45 2.70
N ALA A 833 -1.89 34.81 2.17
CA ALA A 833 -3.18 34.38 2.73
C ALA A 833 -3.42 32.88 2.48
N LEU A 834 -3.09 32.41 1.27
CA LEU A 834 -3.13 30.98 0.95
C LEU A 834 -2.24 30.17 1.89
N ARG A 835 -0.98 30.60 2.06
CA ARG A 835 0.01 29.91 2.89
C ARG A 835 -0.38 29.90 4.37
N ALA A 836 -0.88 31.02 4.88
CA ALA A 836 -1.36 31.11 6.26
C ALA A 836 -2.50 30.12 6.55
N ARG A 837 -3.36 29.82 5.57
CA ARG A 837 -4.40 28.79 5.69
C ARG A 837 -3.85 27.39 5.47
N PHE A 838 -3.03 27.21 4.45
CA PHE A 838 -2.44 25.93 4.08
C PHE A 838 -1.56 25.34 5.19
N GLN A 839 -0.73 26.14 5.83
CA GLN A 839 0.11 25.74 6.97
C GLN A 839 -0.59 25.91 8.32
N GLY A 840 -1.63 26.76 8.39
CA GLY A 840 -2.39 26.99 9.63
C GLY A 840 -3.30 25.84 10.03
N GLY A 841 -3.52 24.86 9.13
CA GLY A 841 -4.24 23.62 9.42
C GLY A 841 -3.41 22.56 10.17
N GLU A 842 -2.14 22.86 10.52
CA GLU A 842 -1.29 21.96 11.30
C GLU A 842 -1.90 21.72 12.69
N LEU A 843 -2.46 20.51 12.87
CA LEU A 843 -3.01 20.00 14.12
C LEU A 843 -2.09 19.00 14.81
#